data_AF-A0AAW0CAR3-F1
#
_entry.id   AF-A0AAW0CAR3-F1
#
_cell.length_a   1.000
_cell.length_b   1.000
_cell.length_c   1.000
_cell.angle_alpha   90.00
_cell.angle_beta   90.00
_cell.angle_gamma   90.00
#
_symmetry.space_group_name_H-M   'P 1'
#
loop_
_entity.id
_entity.type
_entity.pdbx_description
1 polymer ?
#
loop_
_entity_poly.entity_id
_entity_poly.type
_entity_poly.pdbx_seq_one_letter_code
_entity_poly.pdbx_strand_id
1 'polypeptide(L)'
;MPDSSLPDELVSEILSPALKVSDEVFSNTDHVSPFATYGESTSAYLIVCKSWLRVATPLLYNTVVLRSKAQAKSLATVLSGSSELGHFIKKLRVEGGFGPAMQTILRCSPNITDLFLTLEIYSSDNTGGLCRGLSLINPSRFILQDFKDKILDNKMVSQLLEALSQSSGKWSNLVVFDCPFYGYGTEAQEAIVPAFRSKQLHTVVIPHYGMIPWAYSTFKACPLKTIQIKQPMGSWERTQLPEDDPVLMSLLKFTHRKNPKAKVPEITPDPPLIPPSLNPSFVPLTNASKEVQDAIWARVLYFAMPPRKLALLMVSKSLHRLALSYYYADIVVRTCDELARLSSILTREPTLGAHICTLSFTYYNWDYRYLSDLSDEDSDDSVEDLVQESSVANKLSRAAWILAIVSRTSNLTRFGDQNLTKLSFVGDVMPGEQPSITWDAFEALVTCSGPSLREVSLCVYPGKHVSPVVFNNFTALRMLLWKSDSVFINVSDISVDALPHLEELRVLATDSSFLSVLSRTTLQSLRRVSFPSRSCGSLRAFLENHGSKLSELSISKASSESLGVELLELCPNLSILSLYWERYNTFPPKAEILHPPNTVPSLEKIVFGMPSQLSSKDKVSRWDAFFADFNPQHLSGLREIQCKCFLWPTTERDIAKSDWVRWADKLLNRHGVHFSDKNGTKWRPRLKVK
;
A
#
# COMPACT_ATOMS: atom_id res chain seq x y z
N MET A 1 -22.37 -43.54 21.07
CA MET A 1 -21.35 -42.57 21.54
C MET A 1 -22.09 -41.30 21.90
N PRO A 2 -21.79 -40.64 23.03
CA PRO A 2 -22.47 -39.41 23.39
C PRO A 2 -22.14 -38.35 22.33
N ASP A 3 -23.16 -37.71 21.79
CA ASP A 3 -23.05 -36.57 20.88
C ASP A 3 -22.30 -35.44 21.58
N SER A 4 -20.98 -35.38 21.38
CA SER A 4 -20.15 -34.24 21.78
C SER A 4 -20.33 -33.09 20.78
N SER A 5 -21.58 -32.71 20.49
CA SER A 5 -21.86 -31.56 19.64
C SER A 5 -21.66 -30.30 20.46
N LEU A 6 -20.74 -29.44 20.02
CA LEU A 6 -20.62 -28.08 20.54
C LEU A 6 -21.99 -27.38 20.47
N PRO A 7 -22.39 -26.60 21.49
CA PRO A 7 -23.57 -25.74 21.42
C PRO A 7 -23.54 -24.84 20.19
N ASP A 8 -24.71 -24.56 19.61
CA ASP A 8 -24.86 -23.77 18.39
C ASP A 8 -24.28 -22.36 18.55
N GLU A 9 -24.29 -21.80 19.76
CA GLU A 9 -23.69 -20.50 20.09
C GLU A 9 -22.17 -20.51 19.92
N LEU A 10 -21.50 -21.57 20.39
CA LEU A 10 -20.06 -21.72 20.23
C LEU A 10 -19.70 -21.97 18.77
N VAL A 11 -20.47 -22.78 18.06
CA VAL A 11 -20.30 -22.99 16.61
C VAL A 11 -20.48 -21.67 15.86
N SER A 12 -21.47 -20.86 16.23
CA SER A 12 -21.72 -19.54 15.65
C SER A 12 -20.55 -18.59 15.89
N GLU A 13 -19.99 -18.57 17.11
CA GLU A 13 -18.85 -17.73 17.45
C GLU A 13 -17.57 -18.17 16.70
N ILE A 14 -17.33 -19.47 16.57
CA ILE A 14 -16.22 -20.04 15.80
C ILE A 14 -16.33 -19.68 14.31
N LEU A 15 -17.54 -19.74 13.75
CA LEU A 15 -17.78 -19.49 12.32
C LEU A 15 -17.89 -18.01 11.98
N SER A 16 -18.23 -17.16 12.95
CA SER A 16 -18.50 -15.74 12.76
C SER A 16 -17.35 -14.99 12.07
N PRO A 17 -16.06 -15.14 12.46
CA PRO A 17 -14.96 -14.46 11.79
C PRO A 17 -14.79 -14.83 10.31
N ALA A 18 -15.18 -16.05 9.92
CA ALA A 18 -15.03 -16.54 8.55
C ALA A 18 -16.24 -16.22 7.65
N LEU A 19 -17.44 -16.11 8.25
CA LEU A 19 -18.70 -15.93 7.51
C LEU A 19 -19.26 -14.51 7.57
N LYS A 20 -18.99 -13.75 8.65
CA LYS A 20 -19.51 -12.39 8.80
C LYS A 20 -18.65 -11.39 8.02
N VAL A 21 -19.33 -10.50 7.32
CA VAL A 21 -18.73 -9.32 6.70
C VAL A 21 -18.88 -8.14 7.64
N SER A 22 -17.78 -7.50 8.02
CA SER A 22 -17.85 -6.31 8.88
C SER A 22 -18.58 -5.17 8.17
N ASP A 23 -19.19 -4.27 8.93
CA ASP A 23 -19.92 -3.15 8.34
C ASP A 23 -19.01 -2.21 7.55
N GLU A 24 -17.76 -2.01 8.00
CA GLU A 24 -16.78 -1.19 7.28
C GLU A 24 -16.42 -1.80 5.92
N VAL A 25 -16.29 -3.12 5.84
CA VAL A 25 -16.01 -3.81 4.57
C VAL A 25 -17.24 -3.78 3.66
N PHE A 26 -18.44 -4.01 4.20
CA PHE A 26 -19.68 -3.95 3.43
C PHE A 26 -19.96 -2.56 2.85
N SER A 27 -19.73 -1.51 3.65
CA SER A 27 -20.01 -0.12 3.29
C SER A 27 -18.84 0.61 2.62
N ASN A 28 -17.74 -0.09 2.34
CA ASN A 28 -16.61 0.47 1.62
C ASN A 28 -17.04 0.87 0.19
N THR A 29 -16.88 2.17 -0.10
CA THR A 29 -17.22 2.81 -1.38
C THR A 29 -15.98 3.13 -2.22
N ASP A 30 -14.82 2.57 -1.90
CA ASP A 30 -13.58 2.79 -2.64
C ASP A 30 -13.69 2.24 -4.08
N HIS A 31 -12.86 2.78 -4.98
CA HIS A 31 -12.78 2.36 -6.39
C HIS A 31 -12.54 0.86 -6.58
N VAL A 32 -11.86 0.22 -5.64
CA VAL A 32 -11.65 -1.22 -5.65
C VAL A 32 -12.50 -1.83 -4.54
N SER A 33 -13.54 -2.56 -4.94
CA SER A 33 -14.36 -3.32 -3.98
C SER A 33 -13.46 -4.17 -3.07
N PRO A 34 -13.66 -4.21 -1.74
CA PRO A 34 -12.88 -5.08 -0.88
C PRO A 34 -13.15 -6.57 -1.19
N PHE A 35 -14.29 -6.87 -1.83
CA PHE A 35 -14.67 -8.19 -2.30
C PHE A 35 -14.10 -8.51 -3.70
N ALA A 36 -13.29 -7.59 -4.27
CA ALA A 36 -12.54 -7.77 -5.51
C ALA A 36 -11.55 -8.93 -5.42
N THR A 37 -10.94 -9.09 -4.25
CA THR A 37 -9.97 -10.14 -3.99
C THR A 37 -10.66 -11.48 -3.72
N TYR A 38 -10.06 -12.56 -4.22
CA TYR A 38 -10.57 -13.90 -4.00
C TYR A 38 -10.12 -14.42 -2.65
N GLY A 39 -11.08 -14.63 -1.75
CA GLY A 39 -10.93 -15.51 -0.61
C GLY A 39 -11.28 -16.96 -0.94
N GLU A 40 -11.09 -17.84 0.03
CA GLU A 40 -11.66 -19.19 -0.03
C GLU A 40 -13.20 -19.13 -0.08
N SER A 41 -13.83 -20.13 -0.69
CA SER A 41 -15.29 -20.17 -0.75
C SER A 41 -15.86 -20.43 0.64
N THR A 42 -16.60 -19.47 1.19
CA THR A 42 -17.28 -19.61 2.49
C THR A 42 -18.34 -20.72 2.49
N SER A 43 -18.76 -21.21 1.33
CA SER A 43 -19.63 -22.38 1.22
C SER A 43 -18.98 -23.68 1.72
N ALA A 44 -17.65 -23.75 1.80
CA ALA A 44 -16.94 -24.94 2.30
C ALA A 44 -17.28 -25.23 3.77
N TYR A 45 -17.63 -24.22 4.57
CA TYR A 45 -18.03 -24.41 5.96
C TYR A 45 -19.40 -25.11 6.09
N LEU A 46 -20.25 -25.05 5.07
CA LEU A 46 -21.58 -25.66 5.10
C LEU A 46 -21.54 -27.20 4.99
N ILE A 47 -20.46 -27.76 4.43
CA ILE A 47 -20.37 -29.20 4.15
C ILE A 47 -19.65 -30.00 5.24
N VAL A 48 -19.28 -29.35 6.35
CA VAL A 48 -18.54 -30.01 7.44
C VAL A 48 -19.42 -31.00 8.21
N CYS A 49 -20.55 -30.55 8.76
CA CYS A 49 -21.54 -31.41 9.42
C CYS A 49 -22.92 -30.74 9.47
N LYS A 50 -23.96 -31.47 9.89
CA LYS A 50 -25.34 -30.95 9.98
C LYS A 50 -25.48 -29.75 10.94
N SER A 51 -24.75 -29.75 12.05
CA SER A 51 -24.76 -28.62 13.00
C SER A 51 -24.16 -27.36 12.37
N TRP A 52 -23.02 -27.51 11.69
CA TRP A 52 -22.39 -26.41 10.97
C TRP A 52 -23.28 -25.91 9.85
N LEU A 53 -23.89 -26.79 9.04
CA LEU A 53 -24.86 -26.38 8.02
C LEU A 53 -25.99 -25.53 8.63
N ARG A 54 -26.60 -26.00 9.73
CA ARG A 54 -27.70 -25.29 10.40
C ARG A 54 -27.27 -23.91 10.92
N VAL A 55 -26.14 -23.81 11.61
CA VAL A 55 -25.65 -22.57 12.24
C VAL A 55 -25.03 -21.60 11.21
N ALA A 56 -24.28 -22.12 10.24
CA ALA A 56 -23.58 -21.34 9.23
C ALA A 56 -24.53 -20.74 8.19
N THR A 57 -25.64 -21.42 7.87
CA THR A 57 -26.58 -20.94 6.84
C THR A 57 -27.08 -19.51 7.11
N PRO A 58 -27.66 -19.17 8.28
CA PRO A 58 -28.09 -17.80 8.53
C PRO A 58 -26.93 -16.80 8.55
N LEU A 59 -25.74 -17.19 9.01
CA LEU A 59 -24.55 -16.34 8.99
C LEU A 59 -24.08 -16.04 7.56
N LEU A 60 -24.04 -17.04 6.70
CA LEU A 60 -23.63 -16.92 5.30
C LEU A 60 -24.61 -16.08 4.49
N TYR A 61 -25.92 -16.28 4.67
CA TYR A 61 -26.94 -15.52 3.95
C TYR A 61 -27.17 -14.13 4.53
N ASN A 62 -26.67 -13.82 5.74
CA ASN A 62 -26.87 -12.52 6.38
C ASN A 62 -26.42 -11.36 5.50
N THR A 63 -25.23 -11.48 4.90
CA THR A 63 -24.66 -10.49 3.99
C THR A 63 -24.36 -11.13 2.63
N VAL A 64 -25.12 -10.72 1.61
CA VAL A 64 -24.98 -11.20 0.24
C VAL A 64 -24.29 -10.13 -0.60
N VAL A 65 -23.21 -10.53 -1.29
CA VAL A 65 -22.49 -9.68 -2.24
C VAL A 65 -22.58 -10.30 -3.64
N LEU A 66 -23.20 -9.59 -4.57
CA LEU A 66 -23.39 -10.02 -5.95
C LEU A 66 -22.48 -9.21 -6.87
N ARG A 67 -21.59 -9.90 -7.60
CA ARG A 67 -20.58 -9.29 -8.49
C ARG A 67 -20.58 -9.88 -9.90
N SER A 68 -21.51 -10.78 -10.19
CA SER A 68 -21.63 -11.44 -11.49
C SER A 68 -23.05 -11.91 -11.77
N LYS A 69 -23.38 -12.05 -13.07
CA LYS A 69 -24.67 -12.59 -13.53
C LYS A 69 -24.87 -14.03 -13.06
N ALA A 70 -23.81 -14.84 -13.04
CA ALA A 70 -23.84 -16.22 -12.56
C ALA A 70 -24.23 -16.30 -11.08
N GLN A 71 -23.61 -15.49 -10.21
CA GLN A 71 -23.96 -15.45 -8.77
C GLN A 71 -25.43 -15.05 -8.57
N ALA A 72 -25.89 -14.01 -9.25
CA ALA A 72 -27.29 -13.57 -9.15
C ALA A 72 -28.26 -14.65 -9.64
N LYS A 73 -27.98 -15.31 -10.76
CA LYS A 73 -28.83 -16.40 -11.28
C LYS A 73 -28.86 -17.60 -10.33
N SER A 74 -27.71 -18.01 -9.80
CA SER A 74 -27.62 -19.11 -8.82
C SER A 74 -28.41 -18.78 -7.55
N LEU A 75 -28.23 -17.59 -6.99
CA LEU A 75 -28.97 -17.17 -5.81
C LEU A 75 -30.48 -17.10 -6.08
N ALA A 76 -30.90 -16.50 -7.20
CA ALA A 76 -32.31 -16.44 -7.58
C ALA A 76 -32.93 -17.84 -7.72
N THR A 77 -32.18 -18.80 -8.25
CA THR A 77 -32.62 -20.20 -8.38
C THR A 77 -32.82 -20.83 -7.01
N VAL A 78 -31.84 -20.67 -6.11
CA VAL A 78 -31.92 -21.18 -4.73
C VAL A 78 -33.09 -20.56 -3.97
N LEU A 79 -33.26 -19.24 -4.03
CA LEU A 79 -34.35 -18.53 -3.34
C LEU A 79 -35.74 -18.84 -3.92
N SER A 80 -35.82 -19.22 -5.19
CA SER A 80 -37.07 -19.69 -5.80
C SER A 80 -37.48 -21.06 -5.29
N GLY A 81 -36.52 -21.93 -4.98
CA GLY A 81 -36.77 -23.25 -4.39
C GLY A 81 -36.99 -23.20 -2.87
N SER A 82 -36.36 -22.25 -2.19
CA SER A 82 -36.39 -22.11 -0.73
C SER A 82 -36.43 -20.64 -0.31
N SER A 83 -37.62 -20.02 -0.36
CA SER A 83 -37.80 -18.60 -0.03
C SER A 83 -37.48 -18.25 1.43
N GLU A 84 -37.51 -19.23 2.33
CA GLU A 84 -37.09 -19.08 3.73
C GLU A 84 -35.64 -18.58 3.87
N LEU A 85 -34.73 -19.02 2.98
CA LEU A 85 -33.34 -18.56 2.98
C LEU A 85 -33.23 -17.05 2.72
N GLY A 86 -34.16 -16.51 1.94
CA GLY A 86 -34.20 -15.09 1.63
C GLY A 86 -34.52 -14.22 2.85
N HIS A 87 -35.15 -14.78 3.90
CA HIS A 87 -35.44 -14.06 5.14
C HIS A 87 -34.20 -13.83 6.00
N PHE A 88 -33.13 -14.61 5.80
CA PHE A 88 -31.85 -14.39 6.46
C PHE A 88 -31.06 -13.23 5.85
N ILE A 89 -31.36 -12.83 4.61
CA ILE A 89 -30.67 -11.74 3.93
C ILE A 89 -31.05 -10.40 4.56
N LYS A 90 -30.08 -9.77 5.25
CA LYS A 90 -30.21 -8.46 5.88
C LYS A 90 -29.44 -7.39 5.12
N LYS A 91 -28.25 -7.73 4.64
CA LYS A 91 -27.39 -6.85 3.87
C LYS A 91 -27.26 -7.37 2.44
N LEU A 92 -27.60 -6.55 1.46
CA LEU A 92 -27.46 -6.89 0.04
C LEU A 92 -26.59 -5.84 -0.66
N ARG A 93 -25.47 -6.29 -1.22
CA ARG A 93 -24.56 -5.49 -2.05
C ARG A 93 -24.60 -5.96 -3.49
N VAL A 94 -24.92 -5.05 -4.40
CA VAL A 94 -25.05 -5.35 -5.83
C VAL A 94 -24.05 -4.51 -6.62
N GLU A 95 -23.07 -5.18 -7.23
CA GLU A 95 -22.00 -4.59 -8.04
C GLU A 95 -22.25 -4.83 -9.54
N GLY A 96 -23.39 -4.36 -10.07
CA GLY A 96 -23.73 -4.46 -11.49
C GLY A 96 -25.23 -4.66 -11.79
N GLY A 97 -25.58 -4.73 -13.08
CA GLY A 97 -26.95 -4.97 -13.54
C GLY A 97 -27.19 -6.43 -13.97
N PHE A 98 -27.69 -7.27 -13.06
CA PHE A 98 -27.80 -8.72 -13.28
C PHE A 98 -29.15 -9.22 -13.82
N GLY A 99 -29.93 -8.34 -14.45
CA GLY A 99 -31.13 -8.69 -15.21
C GLY A 99 -32.28 -9.22 -14.33
N PRO A 100 -33.14 -10.10 -14.88
CA PRO A 100 -34.35 -10.57 -14.20
C PRO A 100 -34.13 -11.27 -12.85
N ALA A 101 -32.95 -11.88 -12.65
CA ALA A 101 -32.60 -12.55 -11.39
C ALA A 101 -32.73 -11.64 -10.16
N MET A 102 -32.43 -10.34 -10.32
CA MET A 102 -32.53 -9.38 -9.22
C MET A 102 -33.96 -9.16 -8.73
N GLN A 103 -34.96 -9.27 -9.61
CA GLN A 103 -36.36 -9.15 -9.20
C GLN A 103 -36.76 -10.31 -8.27
N THR A 104 -36.33 -11.53 -8.62
CA THR A 104 -36.56 -12.71 -7.80
C THR A 104 -35.89 -12.58 -6.44
N ILE A 105 -34.62 -12.17 -6.41
CA ILE A 105 -33.86 -11.99 -5.16
C ILE A 105 -34.57 -10.97 -4.25
N LEU A 106 -34.88 -9.78 -4.77
CA LEU A 106 -35.51 -8.72 -3.97
C LEU A 106 -36.91 -9.12 -3.48
N ARG A 107 -37.68 -9.85 -4.30
CA ARG A 107 -39.00 -10.39 -3.90
C ARG A 107 -38.89 -11.43 -2.77
N CYS A 108 -37.88 -12.29 -2.82
CA CYS A 108 -37.68 -13.35 -1.83
C CYS A 108 -36.94 -12.88 -0.57
N SER A 109 -36.44 -11.64 -0.55
CA SER A 109 -35.66 -11.07 0.55
C SER A 109 -36.31 -9.82 1.15
N PRO A 110 -37.50 -9.94 1.76
CA PRO A 110 -38.23 -8.79 2.31
C PRO A 110 -37.51 -8.12 3.50
N ASN A 111 -36.54 -8.81 4.09
CA ASN A 111 -35.85 -8.42 5.32
C ASN A 111 -34.57 -7.60 5.11
N ILE A 112 -34.31 -7.12 3.89
CA ILE A 112 -33.13 -6.30 3.58
C ILE A 112 -33.22 -4.98 4.34
N THR A 113 -32.30 -4.77 5.27
CA THR A 113 -32.12 -3.53 6.04
C THR A 113 -31.07 -2.62 5.42
N ASP A 114 -30.05 -3.19 4.80
CA ASP A 114 -28.92 -2.47 4.22
C ASP A 114 -28.78 -2.81 2.74
N LEU A 115 -29.02 -1.82 1.89
CA LEU A 115 -28.89 -1.96 0.44
C LEU A 115 -27.69 -1.16 -0.03
N PHE A 116 -26.73 -1.83 -0.66
CA PHE A 116 -25.60 -1.22 -1.37
C PHE A 116 -25.79 -1.41 -2.87
N LEU A 117 -25.73 -0.33 -3.64
CA LEU A 117 -25.75 -0.36 -5.12
C LEU A 117 -24.56 0.42 -5.69
N THR A 118 -23.91 -0.15 -6.70
CA THR A 118 -23.00 0.61 -7.58
C THR A 118 -23.73 1.13 -8.81
N LEU A 119 -23.35 2.33 -9.26
CA LEU A 119 -23.72 2.89 -10.56
C LEU A 119 -22.73 2.55 -11.67
N GLU A 120 -21.76 1.68 -11.41
CA GLU A 120 -20.91 1.06 -12.43
C GLU A 120 -21.71 0.02 -13.25
N ILE A 121 -22.81 0.48 -13.87
CA ILE A 121 -23.70 -0.27 -14.73
C ILE A 121 -23.29 0.03 -16.16
N TYR A 122 -22.95 -1.02 -16.89
CA TYR A 122 -22.52 -0.89 -18.25
C TYR A 122 -23.66 -1.08 -19.26
N SER A 123 -23.46 -0.64 -20.51
CA SER A 123 -24.43 -0.82 -21.60
C SER A 123 -24.81 -2.29 -21.90
N SER A 124 -23.97 -3.24 -21.51
CA SER A 124 -24.21 -4.69 -21.64
C SER A 124 -24.96 -5.31 -20.46
N ASP A 125 -25.18 -4.52 -19.41
CA ASP A 125 -25.91 -4.94 -18.22
C ASP A 125 -27.40 -4.71 -18.40
N ASN A 126 -28.20 -5.32 -17.53
CA ASN A 126 -29.64 -5.17 -17.54
C ASN A 126 -30.12 -4.84 -16.13
N THR A 127 -30.62 -3.62 -15.93
CA THR A 127 -31.12 -3.16 -14.63
C THR A 127 -32.62 -3.41 -14.44
N GLY A 128 -33.31 -3.99 -15.43
CA GLY A 128 -34.77 -4.14 -15.41
C GLY A 128 -35.30 -4.96 -14.22
N GLY A 129 -34.55 -5.97 -13.77
CA GLY A 129 -34.93 -6.73 -12.57
C GLY A 129 -34.73 -5.94 -11.27
N LEU A 130 -33.69 -5.10 -11.19
CA LEU A 130 -33.51 -4.16 -10.07
C LEU A 130 -34.65 -3.15 -10.04
N CYS A 131 -34.92 -2.49 -11.18
CA CYS A 131 -35.96 -1.45 -11.29
C CYS A 131 -37.32 -1.95 -10.79
N ARG A 132 -37.71 -3.19 -11.14
CA ARG A 132 -38.98 -3.79 -10.68
C ARG A 132 -38.95 -4.30 -9.25
N GLY A 133 -37.78 -4.69 -8.74
CA GLY A 133 -37.64 -5.28 -7.40
C GLY A 133 -37.47 -4.26 -6.29
N LEU A 134 -36.94 -3.06 -6.56
CA LEU A 134 -36.62 -2.05 -5.55
C LEU A 134 -37.85 -1.60 -4.73
N SER A 135 -39.04 -1.61 -5.33
CA SER A 135 -40.29 -1.28 -4.64
C SER A 135 -40.81 -2.40 -3.73
N LEU A 136 -40.19 -3.59 -3.74
CA LEU A 136 -40.58 -4.75 -2.94
C LEU A 136 -39.85 -4.81 -1.57
N ILE A 137 -38.90 -3.90 -1.34
CA ILE A 137 -38.10 -3.83 -0.11
C ILE A 137 -38.26 -2.46 0.55
N ASN A 138 -37.88 -2.38 1.83
CA ASN A 138 -37.96 -1.16 2.63
C ASN A 138 -36.71 -1.02 3.53
N PRO A 139 -35.53 -0.74 2.94
CA PRO A 139 -34.27 -0.70 3.67
C PRO A 139 -34.22 0.46 4.66
N SER A 140 -33.48 0.28 5.75
CA SER A 140 -33.17 1.33 6.73
C SER A 140 -31.90 2.11 6.39
N ARG A 141 -30.99 1.50 5.64
CA ARG A 141 -29.76 2.10 5.15
C ARG A 141 -29.62 1.89 3.66
N PHE A 142 -29.34 2.97 2.95
CA PHE A 142 -29.02 2.93 1.53
C PHE A 142 -27.61 3.48 1.30
N ILE A 143 -26.78 2.70 0.62
CA ILE A 143 -25.42 3.04 0.25
C ILE A 143 -25.35 3.05 -1.26
N LEU A 144 -25.03 4.20 -1.84
CA LEU A 144 -24.82 4.33 -3.26
C LEU A 144 -23.31 4.49 -3.49
N GLN A 145 -22.79 3.82 -4.50
CA GLN A 145 -21.42 3.97 -5.00
C GLN A 145 -21.47 4.54 -6.42
N ASP A 146 -20.73 5.61 -6.66
CA ASP A 146 -20.62 6.28 -7.95
C ASP A 146 -19.16 6.71 -8.16
N PHE A 147 -18.68 6.64 -9.40
CA PHE A 147 -17.28 6.92 -9.74
C PHE A 147 -17.17 8.15 -10.63
N LYS A 148 -16.57 9.22 -10.10
CA LYS A 148 -16.43 10.53 -10.74
C LYS A 148 -15.79 10.49 -12.13
N ASP A 149 -14.85 9.58 -12.36
CA ASP A 149 -14.04 9.56 -13.59
C ASP A 149 -14.75 8.91 -14.79
N LYS A 150 -15.93 8.31 -14.57
CA LYS A 150 -16.68 7.60 -15.60
C LYS A 150 -18.17 7.76 -15.36
N ILE A 151 -18.70 8.98 -15.53
CA ILE A 151 -20.16 9.15 -15.64
C ILE A 151 -20.58 8.36 -16.88
N LEU A 152 -21.07 7.13 -16.66
CA LEU A 152 -21.57 6.27 -17.71
C LEU A 152 -22.97 6.77 -18.04
N ASP A 153 -23.06 7.81 -18.88
CA ASP A 153 -24.32 8.20 -19.49
C ASP A 153 -24.80 7.03 -20.37
N ASN A 154 -25.66 6.21 -19.76
CA ASN A 154 -26.30 5.12 -20.45
C ASN A 154 -27.71 4.91 -19.90
N LYS A 155 -28.58 4.51 -20.82
CA LYS A 155 -30.00 4.27 -20.56
C LYS A 155 -30.27 3.38 -19.36
N MET A 156 -29.42 2.39 -19.06
CA MET A 156 -29.65 1.47 -17.93
C MET A 156 -29.41 2.15 -16.58
N VAL A 157 -28.45 3.09 -16.51
CA VAL A 157 -28.21 3.93 -15.33
C VAL A 157 -29.39 4.88 -15.13
N SER A 158 -29.79 5.64 -16.16
CA SER A 158 -30.91 6.59 -16.05
C SER A 158 -32.20 5.88 -15.62
N GLN A 159 -32.50 4.70 -16.18
CA GLN A 159 -33.64 3.88 -15.75
C GLN A 159 -33.54 3.42 -14.30
N LEU A 160 -32.35 3.06 -13.83
CA LEU A 160 -32.14 2.66 -12.44
C LEU A 160 -32.29 3.86 -11.49
N LEU A 161 -31.77 5.03 -11.85
CA LEU A 161 -31.91 6.28 -11.08
C LEU A 161 -33.39 6.68 -10.96
N GLU A 162 -34.14 6.61 -12.06
CA GLU A 162 -35.58 6.86 -12.06
C GLU A 162 -36.32 5.87 -11.13
N ALA A 163 -36.04 4.57 -11.26
CA ALA A 163 -36.64 3.54 -10.42
C ALA A 163 -36.28 3.71 -8.93
N LEU A 164 -35.04 4.14 -8.63
CA LEU A 164 -34.60 4.48 -7.27
C LEU A 164 -35.35 5.69 -6.73
N SER A 165 -35.50 6.75 -7.51
CA SER A 165 -36.27 7.95 -7.13
C SER A 165 -37.73 7.58 -6.80
N GLN A 166 -38.36 6.76 -7.64
CA GLN A 166 -39.73 6.27 -7.39
C GLN A 166 -39.84 5.34 -6.18
N SER A 167 -38.90 4.39 -6.04
CA SER A 167 -38.95 3.37 -4.97
C SER A 167 -38.59 3.96 -3.61
N SER A 168 -37.61 4.86 -3.56
CA SER A 168 -37.21 5.55 -2.33
C SER A 168 -38.37 6.34 -1.72
N GLY A 169 -39.28 6.88 -2.53
CA GLY A 169 -40.54 7.47 -2.06
C GLY A 169 -41.37 6.54 -1.15
N LYS A 170 -41.27 5.22 -1.33
CA LYS A 170 -41.96 4.20 -0.54
C LYS A 170 -41.16 3.66 0.65
N TRP A 171 -39.85 3.92 0.71
CA TRP A 171 -39.02 3.45 1.82
C TRP A 171 -39.27 4.30 3.06
N SER A 172 -40.15 3.82 3.94
CA SER A 172 -40.49 4.47 5.20
C SER A 172 -39.44 4.26 6.28
N ASN A 173 -38.62 3.21 6.17
CA ASN A 173 -37.64 2.85 7.18
C ASN A 173 -36.29 3.53 6.97
N LEU A 174 -36.08 4.20 5.84
CA LEU A 174 -34.80 4.77 5.45
C LEU A 174 -34.40 5.91 6.39
N VAL A 175 -33.37 5.66 7.19
CA VAL A 175 -32.82 6.60 8.20
C VAL A 175 -31.35 6.93 7.97
N VAL A 176 -30.63 6.11 7.19
CA VAL A 176 -29.22 6.33 6.85
C VAL A 176 -29.06 6.38 5.34
N PHE A 177 -28.47 7.46 4.83
CA PHE A 177 -28.03 7.57 3.44
C PHE A 177 -26.53 7.77 3.37
N ASP A 178 -25.83 6.87 2.69
CA ASP A 178 -24.39 6.95 2.45
C ASP A 178 -24.13 7.39 1.01
N CYS A 179 -23.63 8.61 0.90
CA CYS A 179 -23.51 9.37 -0.32
C CYS A 179 -22.17 9.10 -1.03
N PRO A 180 -22.16 8.77 -2.33
CA PRO A 180 -20.94 8.45 -3.07
C PRO A 180 -20.15 9.63 -3.60
N PHE A 181 -20.76 10.82 -3.69
CA PHE A 181 -20.28 11.82 -4.64
C PHE A 181 -18.97 12.45 -4.16
N TYR A 182 -17.91 12.41 -4.96
CA TYR A 182 -16.66 13.15 -4.70
C TYR A 182 -16.70 14.59 -5.28
N GLY A 183 -17.90 15.14 -5.49
CA GLY A 183 -18.13 16.41 -6.17
C GLY A 183 -19.58 16.85 -6.13
N TYR A 184 -19.83 18.10 -6.52
CA TYR A 184 -21.16 18.71 -6.54
C TYR A 184 -21.88 18.38 -7.86
N GLY A 185 -23.15 17.96 -7.80
CA GLY A 185 -24.08 18.05 -8.93
C GLY A 185 -23.94 16.96 -9.99
N THR A 186 -23.72 15.70 -9.61
CA THR A 186 -23.86 14.61 -10.59
C THR A 186 -25.33 14.41 -10.95
N GLU A 187 -25.63 13.96 -12.17
CA GLU A 187 -27.00 13.64 -12.60
C GLU A 187 -27.67 12.62 -11.66
N ALA A 188 -26.90 11.64 -11.18
CA ALA A 188 -27.35 10.68 -10.17
C ALA A 188 -27.78 11.35 -8.85
N GLN A 189 -27.03 12.36 -8.41
CA GLN A 189 -27.37 13.15 -7.24
C GLN A 189 -28.69 13.90 -7.47
N GLU A 190 -28.82 14.60 -8.60
CA GLU A 190 -30.01 15.39 -8.91
C GLU A 190 -31.28 14.53 -9.04
N ALA A 191 -31.16 13.31 -9.57
CA ALA A 191 -32.28 12.39 -9.74
C ALA A 191 -32.79 11.80 -8.40
N ILE A 192 -31.88 11.48 -7.48
CA ILE A 192 -32.20 10.72 -6.27
C ILE A 192 -32.44 11.62 -5.05
N VAL A 193 -31.64 12.67 -4.88
CA VAL A 193 -31.68 13.55 -3.70
C VAL A 193 -33.08 14.11 -3.42
N PRO A 194 -33.86 14.60 -4.40
CA PRO A 194 -35.19 15.14 -4.13
C PRO A 194 -36.10 14.15 -3.40
N ALA A 195 -36.02 12.85 -3.73
CA ALA A 195 -36.83 11.81 -3.10
C ALA A 195 -36.45 11.53 -1.64
N PHE A 196 -35.24 11.93 -1.23
CA PHE A 196 -34.74 11.78 0.13
C PHE A 196 -34.96 13.02 1.02
N ARG A 197 -35.20 14.20 0.44
CA ARG A 197 -35.41 15.45 1.22
C ARG A 197 -36.63 15.39 2.14
N SER A 198 -37.64 14.61 1.79
CA SER A 198 -38.87 14.46 2.59
C SER A 198 -38.83 13.26 3.54
N LYS A 199 -37.68 12.64 3.74
CA LYS A 199 -37.52 11.43 4.55
C LYS A 199 -37.04 11.74 5.96
N GLN A 200 -37.24 10.77 6.85
CA GLN A 200 -36.74 10.81 8.24
C GLN A 200 -35.26 10.40 8.30
N LEU A 201 -34.42 11.02 7.45
CA LEU A 201 -32.99 10.77 7.50
C LEU A 201 -32.42 11.30 8.82
N HIS A 202 -31.77 10.41 9.57
CA HIS A 202 -31.05 10.74 10.79
C HIS A 202 -29.54 10.84 10.54
N THR A 203 -29.01 10.12 9.55
CA THR A 203 -27.58 10.09 9.27
C THR A 203 -27.32 10.20 7.78
N VAL A 204 -26.47 11.16 7.43
CA VAL A 204 -25.90 11.27 6.08
C VAL A 204 -24.41 11.00 6.19
N VAL A 205 -23.92 10.02 5.44
CA VAL A 205 -22.48 9.70 5.37
C VAL A 205 -21.92 10.32 4.10
N ILE A 206 -20.80 11.03 4.21
CA ILE A 206 -20.12 11.70 3.10
C ILE A 206 -18.63 11.27 3.02
N PRO A 207 -18.03 11.25 1.82
CA PRO A 207 -16.67 10.76 1.64
C PRO A 207 -15.63 11.67 2.30
N HIS A 208 -15.75 13.00 2.15
CA HIS A 208 -14.78 13.98 2.63
C HIS A 208 -15.44 15.27 3.14
N TYR A 209 -14.70 16.07 3.89
CA TYR A 209 -15.21 17.27 4.56
C TYR A 209 -15.68 18.38 3.61
N GLY A 210 -15.06 18.50 2.44
CA GLY A 210 -15.49 19.45 1.40
C GLY A 210 -16.94 19.28 0.93
N MET A 211 -17.62 18.19 1.29
CA MET A 211 -19.04 17.97 1.02
C MET A 211 -20.00 18.45 2.12
N ILE A 212 -19.48 18.90 3.27
CA ILE A 212 -20.30 19.31 4.41
C ILE A 212 -21.34 20.38 4.01
N PRO A 213 -20.98 21.48 3.29
CA PRO A 213 -21.94 22.50 2.90
C PRO A 213 -23.09 21.96 2.05
N TRP A 214 -22.76 21.07 1.11
CA TRP A 214 -23.74 20.39 0.27
C TRP A 214 -24.68 19.51 1.10
N ALA A 215 -24.14 18.62 1.93
CA ALA A 215 -24.95 17.67 2.69
C ALA A 215 -25.90 18.39 3.64
N TYR A 216 -25.40 19.41 4.36
CA TYR A 216 -26.20 20.20 5.27
C TYR A 216 -27.30 20.97 4.54
N SER A 217 -26.95 21.75 3.50
CA SER A 217 -27.96 22.53 2.75
C SER A 217 -29.03 21.65 2.08
N THR A 218 -28.63 20.49 1.59
CA THR A 218 -29.50 19.54 0.88
C THR A 218 -30.48 18.84 1.82
N PHE A 219 -30.02 18.43 3.00
CA PHE A 219 -30.78 17.58 3.93
C PHE A 219 -31.22 18.32 5.21
N LYS A 220 -31.09 19.66 5.28
CA LYS A 220 -31.54 20.47 6.44
C LYS A 220 -33.01 20.31 6.81
N ALA A 221 -33.86 19.89 5.86
CA ALA A 221 -35.28 19.64 6.11
C ALA A 221 -35.54 18.27 6.78
N CYS A 222 -34.54 17.39 6.77
CA CYS A 222 -34.60 16.11 7.46
C CYS A 222 -34.25 16.27 8.96
N PRO A 223 -34.72 15.38 9.83
CA PRO A 223 -34.36 15.36 11.26
C PRO A 223 -32.94 14.82 11.48
N LEU A 224 -31.94 15.44 10.85
CA LEU A 224 -30.55 15.00 10.89
C LEU A 224 -30.02 15.01 12.34
N LYS A 225 -29.37 13.92 12.72
CA LYS A 225 -28.64 13.78 13.98
C LYS A 225 -27.14 13.72 13.77
N THR A 226 -26.70 13.35 12.57
CA THR A 226 -25.28 13.15 12.27
C THR A 226 -25.00 13.34 10.78
N ILE A 227 -23.95 14.07 10.45
CA ILE A 227 -23.26 14.05 9.17
C ILE A 227 -21.91 13.36 9.43
N GLN A 228 -21.75 12.14 8.94
CA GLN A 228 -20.55 11.34 9.17
C GLN A 228 -19.55 11.51 8.03
N ILE A 229 -18.32 11.90 8.34
CA ILE A 229 -17.24 12.05 7.34
C ILE A 229 -16.36 10.80 7.36
N LYS A 230 -16.32 10.06 6.24
CA LYS A 230 -15.51 8.83 6.10
C LYS A 230 -14.01 9.12 6.13
N GLN A 231 -13.55 10.13 5.39
CA GLN A 231 -12.13 10.47 5.34
C GLN A 231 -11.67 11.16 6.65
N PRO A 232 -10.58 10.69 7.27
CA PRO A 232 -10.02 11.37 8.42
C PRO A 232 -9.53 12.77 8.04
N MET A 233 -9.92 13.74 8.84
CA MET A 233 -9.59 15.16 8.68
C MET A 233 -8.21 15.45 9.30
N GLY A 234 -7.35 16.19 8.60
CA GLY A 234 -6.11 16.73 9.17
C GLY A 234 -6.39 17.98 10.03
N SER A 235 -5.32 18.59 10.55
CA SER A 235 -5.44 19.74 11.46
C SER A 235 -5.86 21.02 10.73
N TRP A 236 -5.46 21.19 9.47
CA TRP A 236 -5.75 22.40 8.69
C TRP A 236 -7.17 22.35 8.12
N GLU A 237 -7.68 21.19 7.74
CA GLU A 237 -9.06 21.05 7.28
C GLU A 237 -10.07 21.41 8.38
N ARG A 238 -9.69 21.25 9.65
CA ARG A 238 -10.51 21.69 10.79
C ARG A 238 -10.63 23.21 10.87
N THR A 239 -9.60 23.96 10.50
CA THR A 239 -9.65 25.43 10.52
C THR A 239 -10.49 25.99 9.37
N GLN A 240 -10.84 25.15 8.39
CA GLN A 240 -11.72 25.49 7.27
C GLN A 240 -13.19 25.19 7.57
N LEU A 241 -13.51 24.62 8.74
CA LEU A 241 -14.89 24.41 9.13
C LEU A 241 -15.54 25.76 9.51
N PRO A 242 -16.79 26.02 9.08
CA PRO A 242 -17.49 27.21 9.49
C PRO A 242 -17.79 27.14 11.00
N GLU A 243 -16.99 27.81 11.81
CA GLU A 243 -17.16 27.89 13.27
C GLU A 243 -18.46 28.61 13.65
N ASP A 244 -19.01 29.40 12.73
CA ASP A 244 -20.17 30.27 12.94
C ASP A 244 -21.53 29.54 12.96
N ASP A 245 -21.58 28.25 12.57
CA ASP A 245 -22.81 27.44 12.60
C ASP A 245 -22.73 26.33 13.68
N PRO A 246 -23.17 26.62 14.93
CA PRO A 246 -23.09 25.66 16.02
C PRO A 246 -23.98 24.43 15.81
N VAL A 247 -25.06 24.57 15.04
CA VAL A 247 -25.96 23.45 14.71
C VAL A 247 -25.23 22.49 13.79
N LEU A 248 -24.63 22.99 12.72
CA LEU A 248 -23.83 22.19 11.81
C LEU A 248 -22.71 21.47 12.56
N MET A 249 -21.95 22.19 13.39
CA MET A 249 -20.84 21.61 14.15
C MET A 249 -21.30 20.48 15.09
N SER A 250 -22.50 20.58 15.67
CA SER A 250 -23.08 19.52 16.50
C SER A 250 -23.46 18.25 15.71
N LEU A 251 -23.71 18.38 14.40
CA LEU A 251 -24.04 17.27 13.52
C LEU A 251 -22.79 16.52 13.04
N LEU A 252 -21.61 17.15 12.99
CA LEU A 252 -20.43 16.55 12.38
C LEU A 252 -19.86 15.41 13.24
N LYS A 253 -19.68 14.23 12.64
CA LYS A 253 -18.90 13.13 13.22
C LYS A 253 -17.77 12.71 12.29
N PHE A 254 -16.54 12.83 12.78
CA PHE A 254 -15.36 12.42 12.04
C PHE A 254 -15.03 10.96 12.30
N THR A 255 -14.83 10.20 11.24
CA THR A 255 -14.28 8.85 11.39
C THR A 255 -12.84 8.98 11.89
N HIS A 256 -12.55 8.45 13.07
CA HIS A 256 -11.19 8.48 13.61
C HIS A 256 -10.24 7.79 12.63
N ARG A 257 -9.10 8.43 12.38
CA ARG A 257 -8.00 7.85 11.60
C ARG A 257 -7.54 6.57 12.30
N LYS A 258 -8.10 5.41 11.91
CA LYS A 258 -7.51 4.12 12.26
C LYS A 258 -6.13 4.15 11.63
N ASN A 259 -5.08 4.26 12.45
CA ASN A 259 -3.72 4.41 11.98
C ASN A 259 -3.43 3.19 11.08
N PRO A 260 -3.24 3.33 9.76
CA PRO A 260 -3.18 2.19 8.84
C PRO A 260 -1.96 1.28 9.11
N LYS A 261 -1.02 1.74 9.95
CA LYS A 261 0.10 0.94 10.48
C LYS A 261 -0.17 0.25 11.81
N ALA A 262 -1.20 0.65 12.54
CA ALA A 262 -1.80 -0.29 13.47
C ALA A 262 -2.40 -1.35 12.55
N LYS A 263 -1.75 -2.53 12.50
CA LYS A 263 -2.42 -3.75 12.03
C LYS A 263 -3.85 -3.66 12.56
N VAL A 264 -4.85 -3.94 11.71
CA VAL A 264 -6.23 -4.19 12.16
C VAL A 264 -6.08 -4.84 13.52
N PRO A 265 -6.58 -4.22 14.63
CA PRO A 265 -6.58 -4.94 15.87
C PRO A 265 -7.25 -6.26 15.49
N GLU A 266 -6.49 -7.35 15.47
CA GLU A 266 -7.00 -8.60 16.03
C GLU A 266 -7.85 -8.10 17.17
N ILE A 267 -9.15 -8.37 17.10
CA ILE A 267 -10.09 -8.03 18.15
C ILE A 267 -9.50 -8.70 19.38
N THR A 268 -8.61 -8.00 20.06
CA THR A 268 -8.15 -8.37 21.37
C THR A 268 -9.41 -8.07 22.16
N PRO A 269 -10.09 -9.11 22.69
CA PRO A 269 -11.16 -8.88 23.64
C PRO A 269 -10.68 -7.85 24.66
N ASP A 270 -11.59 -7.01 25.16
CA ASP A 270 -11.28 -6.00 26.18
C ASP A 270 -10.18 -6.53 27.10
N PRO A 271 -9.06 -5.79 27.26
CA PRO A 271 -7.92 -6.29 28.02
C PRO A 271 -8.47 -6.82 29.33
N PRO A 272 -8.24 -8.10 29.66
CA PRO A 272 -8.85 -8.71 30.82
C PRO A 272 -8.62 -7.78 31.99
N LEU A 273 -9.69 -7.37 32.67
CA LEU A 273 -9.61 -6.58 33.90
C LEU A 273 -8.63 -7.29 34.82
N ILE A 274 -7.37 -6.83 34.83
CA ILE A 274 -6.35 -7.40 35.70
C ILE A 274 -6.81 -7.00 37.09
N PRO A 275 -7.23 -7.94 37.95
CA PRO A 275 -7.66 -7.59 39.30
C PRO A 275 -6.50 -6.86 39.99
N PRO A 276 -6.76 -5.77 40.74
CA PRO A 276 -5.72 -5.08 41.47
C PRO A 276 -4.96 -6.09 42.35
N SER A 277 -3.65 -5.92 42.45
CA SER A 277 -2.80 -6.76 43.30
C SER A 277 -3.44 -6.90 44.69
N LEU A 278 -3.63 -8.14 45.15
CA LEU A 278 -4.19 -8.45 46.47
C LEU A 278 -3.34 -7.89 47.63
N ASN A 279 -2.12 -7.44 47.34
CA ASN A 279 -1.25 -6.77 48.29
C ASN A 279 -0.75 -5.42 47.69
N PRO A 280 -1.22 -4.26 48.20
CA PRO A 280 -0.79 -2.95 47.71
C PRO A 280 0.68 -2.62 48.05
N SER A 281 1.30 -3.38 48.96
CA SER A 281 2.71 -3.24 49.35
C SER A 281 3.64 -4.20 48.61
N PHE A 282 3.12 -5.02 47.69
CA PHE A 282 3.97 -5.91 46.90
C PHE A 282 4.83 -5.09 45.94
N VAL A 283 6.14 -5.11 46.18
CA VAL A 283 7.14 -4.55 45.28
C VAL A 283 7.76 -5.72 44.51
N PRO A 284 7.52 -5.84 43.19
CA PRO A 284 8.09 -6.91 42.40
C PRO A 284 9.62 -6.94 42.52
N LEU A 285 10.18 -8.14 42.66
CA LEU A 285 11.62 -8.40 42.66
C LEU A 285 12.43 -7.82 43.84
N THR A 286 11.79 -7.39 44.94
CA THR A 286 12.51 -6.84 46.12
C THR A 286 13.60 -7.76 46.68
N ASN A 287 13.42 -9.08 46.57
CA ASN A 287 14.40 -10.07 47.06
C ASN A 287 15.47 -10.45 46.03
N ALA A 288 15.39 -9.95 44.79
CA ALA A 288 16.39 -10.21 43.76
C ALA A 288 17.54 -9.19 43.85
N SER A 289 18.75 -9.57 43.42
CA SER A 289 19.88 -8.63 43.34
C SER A 289 19.60 -7.52 42.32
N LYS A 290 20.30 -6.38 42.45
CA LYS A 290 20.15 -5.24 41.54
C LYS A 290 20.39 -5.64 40.07
N GLU A 291 21.37 -6.48 39.82
CA GLU A 291 21.76 -6.97 38.50
C GLU A 291 20.65 -7.82 37.88
N VAL A 292 20.04 -8.71 38.68
CA VAL A 292 18.91 -9.54 38.24
C VAL A 292 17.68 -8.68 37.98
N GLN A 293 17.38 -7.72 38.87
CA GLN A 293 16.31 -6.75 38.66
C GLN A 293 16.51 -5.97 37.36
N ASP A 294 17.71 -5.43 37.15
CA ASP A 294 18.08 -4.67 35.96
C ASP A 294 17.96 -5.50 34.68
N ALA A 295 18.44 -6.74 34.69
CA ALA A 295 18.35 -7.65 33.54
C ALA A 295 16.90 -7.97 33.18
N ILE A 296 16.06 -8.26 34.19
CA ILE A 296 14.63 -8.52 33.99
C ILE A 296 13.93 -7.27 33.46
N TRP A 297 14.13 -6.11 34.09
CA TRP A 297 13.49 -4.86 33.66
C TRP A 297 13.97 -4.39 32.30
N ALA A 298 15.25 -4.55 31.96
CA ALA A 298 15.77 -4.26 30.63
C ALA A 298 15.09 -5.13 29.56
N ARG A 299 14.86 -6.43 29.85
CA ARG A 299 14.14 -7.32 28.94
C ARG A 299 12.67 -6.97 28.81
N VAL A 300 12.01 -6.60 29.91
CA VAL A 300 10.62 -6.10 29.89
C VAL A 300 10.54 -4.82 29.05
N LEU A 301 11.43 -3.87 29.26
CA LEU A 301 11.49 -2.60 28.53
C LEU A 301 11.77 -2.81 27.05
N TYR A 302 12.64 -3.74 26.69
CA TYR A 302 12.90 -4.13 25.30
C TYR A 302 11.61 -4.52 24.55
N PHE A 303 10.69 -5.22 25.20
CA PHE A 303 9.38 -5.57 24.61
C PHE A 303 8.33 -4.47 24.76
N ALA A 304 8.34 -3.76 25.89
CA ALA A 304 7.30 -2.78 26.23
C ALA A 304 7.49 -1.41 25.55
N MET A 305 8.69 -1.11 25.07
CA MET A 305 9.02 0.15 24.40
C MET A 305 9.00 -0.03 22.87
N PRO A 306 7.84 0.15 22.20
CA PRO A 306 7.87 0.57 20.81
C PRO A 306 8.57 1.94 20.72
N PRO A 307 9.05 2.33 19.54
CA PRO A 307 9.78 3.58 19.37
C PRO A 307 9.01 4.79 19.95
N ARG A 308 9.69 5.56 20.82
CA ARG A 308 9.29 6.88 21.37
C ARG A 308 8.22 6.93 22.48
N LYS A 309 8.15 5.98 23.42
CA LYS A 309 7.33 6.15 24.65
C LYS A 309 8.09 6.88 25.77
N LEU A 310 8.15 8.22 25.70
CA LEU A 310 8.82 9.03 26.74
C LEU A 310 8.22 8.81 28.14
N ALA A 311 6.92 8.53 28.23
CA ALA A 311 6.24 8.32 29.52
C ALA A 311 6.87 7.21 30.38
N LEU A 312 7.38 6.13 29.76
CA LEU A 312 8.02 5.03 30.50
C LEU A 312 9.36 5.42 31.12
N LEU A 313 10.13 6.30 30.45
CA LEU A 313 11.37 6.86 30.98
C LEU A 313 11.15 7.78 32.18
N MET A 314 9.94 8.36 32.30
CA MET A 314 9.60 9.33 33.35
C MET A 314 9.05 8.67 34.62
N VAL A 315 8.81 7.36 34.63
CA VAL A 315 8.20 6.66 35.78
C VAL A 315 9.15 6.59 36.98
N SER A 316 10.43 6.27 36.77
CA SER A 316 11.43 6.20 37.84
C SER A 316 12.86 6.35 37.32
N LYS A 317 13.81 6.71 38.20
CA LYS A 317 15.24 6.80 37.84
C LYS A 317 15.83 5.48 37.34
N SER A 318 15.38 4.35 37.90
CA SER A 318 15.83 3.02 37.46
C SER A 318 15.34 2.71 36.05
N LEU A 319 14.05 2.95 35.77
CA LEU A 319 13.50 2.77 34.43
C LEU A 319 14.15 3.74 33.46
N HIS A 320 14.37 5.00 33.84
CA HIS A 320 15.10 5.96 33.03
C HIS A 320 16.46 5.41 32.58
N ARG A 321 17.31 4.98 33.53
CA ARG A 321 18.65 4.44 33.25
C ARG A 321 18.59 3.19 32.36
N LEU A 322 17.68 2.25 32.61
CA LEU A 322 17.59 0.99 31.87
C LEU A 322 16.94 1.14 30.48
N ALA A 323 15.99 2.07 30.35
CA ALA A 323 15.25 2.29 29.12
C ALA A 323 15.98 3.22 28.14
N LEU A 324 16.94 4.03 28.61
CA LEU A 324 17.58 5.07 27.81
C LEU A 324 18.21 4.51 26.51
N SER A 325 18.91 3.38 26.61
CA SER A 325 19.53 2.74 25.44
C SER A 325 18.49 2.29 24.41
N TYR A 326 17.37 1.71 24.85
CA TYR A 326 16.27 1.29 23.98
C TYR A 326 15.51 2.48 23.38
N TYR A 327 15.40 3.60 24.10
CA TYR A 327 14.74 4.79 23.61
C TYR A 327 15.51 5.43 22.45
N TYR A 328 16.85 5.47 22.55
CA TYR A 328 17.73 6.02 21.53
C TYR A 328 18.15 4.99 20.47
N ALA A 329 17.87 3.70 20.66
CA ALA A 329 18.24 2.64 19.72
C ALA A 329 17.73 2.90 18.29
N ASP A 330 16.47 3.32 18.14
CA ASP A 330 15.83 3.51 16.84
C ASP A 330 15.26 4.93 16.66
N ILE A 331 16.04 5.78 16.00
CA ILE A 331 15.67 7.17 15.73
C ILE A 331 15.14 7.33 14.30
N VAL A 332 13.97 7.97 14.19
CA VAL A 332 13.34 8.32 12.92
C VAL A 332 13.16 9.83 12.82
N VAL A 333 14.08 10.55 12.19
CA VAL A 333 13.99 12.01 12.02
C VAL A 333 12.96 12.37 10.96
N ARG A 334 11.92 13.11 11.36
CA ARG A 334 10.80 13.50 10.48
C ARG A 334 10.82 14.94 10.01
N THR A 335 11.52 15.81 10.73
CA THR A 335 11.59 17.25 10.45
C THR A 335 13.00 17.77 10.69
N CYS A 336 13.32 18.93 10.13
CA CYS A 336 14.59 19.62 10.39
C CYS A 336 14.76 19.98 11.87
N ASP A 337 13.68 20.34 12.57
CA ASP A 337 13.73 20.61 14.01
C ASP A 337 14.10 19.37 14.84
N GLU A 338 13.58 18.18 14.48
CA GLU A 338 13.97 16.94 15.15
C GLU A 338 15.47 16.65 14.92
N LEU A 339 15.98 16.95 13.72
CA LEU A 339 17.39 16.80 13.37
C LEU A 339 18.29 17.75 14.17
N ALA A 340 17.95 19.04 14.20
CA ALA A 340 18.68 20.06 14.95
C ALA A 340 18.68 19.75 16.45
N ARG A 341 17.52 19.35 17.00
CA ARG A 341 17.40 18.93 18.40
C ARG A 341 18.26 17.72 18.71
N LEU A 342 18.24 16.69 17.85
CA LEU A 342 19.09 15.51 18.04
C LEU A 342 20.57 15.87 18.01
N SER A 343 20.99 16.70 17.05
CA SER A 343 22.37 17.20 16.95
C SER A 343 22.79 17.96 18.21
N SER A 344 21.93 18.84 18.73
CA SER A 344 22.18 19.58 19.98
C SER A 344 22.27 18.64 21.19
N ILE A 345 21.37 17.66 21.29
CA ILE A 345 21.38 16.64 22.36
C ILE A 345 22.70 15.86 22.33
N LEU A 346 23.11 15.33 21.18
CA LEU A 346 24.36 14.57 21.06
C LEU A 346 25.60 15.44 21.23
N THR A 347 25.52 16.73 20.95
CA THR A 347 26.62 17.66 21.23
C THR A 347 26.80 17.87 22.73
N ARG A 348 25.69 17.94 23.49
CA ARG A 348 25.70 18.09 24.95
C ARG A 348 26.01 16.78 25.68
N GLU A 349 25.51 15.67 25.16
CA GLU A 349 25.64 14.32 25.74
C GLU A 349 26.11 13.30 24.70
N PRO A 350 27.41 13.31 24.32
CA PRO A 350 27.93 12.45 23.25
C PRO A 350 27.79 10.95 23.52
N THR A 351 27.74 10.54 24.79
CA THR A 351 27.59 9.13 25.19
C THR A 351 26.27 8.51 24.72
N LEU A 352 25.23 9.32 24.51
CA LEU A 352 23.96 8.85 23.96
C LEU A 352 24.10 8.32 22.53
N GLY A 353 25.08 8.83 21.78
CA GLY A 353 25.32 8.40 20.40
C GLY A 353 25.73 6.94 20.28
N ALA A 354 26.38 6.38 21.32
CA ALA A 354 26.72 4.96 21.38
C ALA A 354 25.48 4.06 21.54
N HIS A 355 24.33 4.60 21.94
CA HIS A 355 23.08 3.85 22.03
C HIS A 355 22.29 3.85 20.71
N ILE A 356 22.61 4.74 19.76
CA ILE A 356 21.88 4.84 18.50
C ILE A 356 22.33 3.71 17.57
N CYS A 357 21.41 2.79 17.28
CA CYS A 357 21.65 1.62 16.42
C CYS A 357 21.03 1.79 15.03
N THR A 358 19.93 2.53 14.93
CA THR A 358 19.24 2.87 13.69
C THR A 358 19.00 4.37 13.65
N LEU A 359 19.44 5.03 12.58
CA LEU A 359 19.09 6.41 12.28
C LEU A 359 18.44 6.48 10.90
N SER A 360 17.20 6.93 10.85
CA SER A 360 16.45 6.99 9.60
C SER A 360 15.71 8.30 9.38
N PHE A 361 15.51 8.67 8.12
CA PHE A 361 14.84 9.90 7.70
C PHE A 361 13.50 9.60 7.05
N THR A 362 12.50 10.49 7.20
CA THR A 362 11.23 10.39 6.48
C THR A 362 10.88 11.68 5.75
N TYR A 363 10.54 11.55 4.46
CA TYR A 363 10.43 12.59 3.44
C TYR A 363 9.17 13.48 3.51
N TYR A 364 8.16 13.13 4.31
CA TYR A 364 6.80 13.66 4.13
C TYR A 364 6.59 15.17 4.37
N ASN A 365 7.60 15.99 4.69
CA ASN A 365 7.33 17.37 5.09
C ASN A 365 8.52 18.35 5.14
N TRP A 366 9.62 18.10 4.44
CA TRP A 366 10.83 18.92 4.69
C TRP A 366 10.77 20.31 4.05
N ASP A 367 10.03 20.50 2.96
CA ASP A 367 9.91 21.81 2.27
C ASP A 367 8.57 22.01 1.51
N TYR A 368 7.82 20.94 1.19
CA TYR A 368 6.56 21.04 0.42
C TYR A 368 5.45 21.88 1.07
N ARG A 369 5.48 22.13 2.39
CA ARG A 369 4.49 22.99 3.08
C ARG A 369 4.54 24.45 2.67
N TYR A 370 5.64 24.91 2.05
CA TYR A 370 5.80 26.32 1.72
C TYR A 370 5.51 26.61 0.25
N LEU A 371 5.68 25.61 -0.63
CA LEU A 371 5.55 25.79 -2.08
C LEU A 371 4.13 25.62 -2.60
N SER A 372 3.29 24.77 -1.97
CA SER A 372 1.89 24.62 -2.40
C SER A 372 1.01 25.81 -2.03
N ASP A 373 1.41 26.60 -1.04
CA ASP A 373 0.65 27.75 -0.55
C ASP A 373 0.93 29.03 -1.39
N LEU A 374 1.93 28.99 -2.28
CA LEU A 374 2.36 30.13 -3.09
C LEU A 374 2.10 29.95 -4.59
N SER A 375 1.66 28.76 -5.03
CA SER A 375 1.48 28.47 -6.46
C SER A 375 0.07 28.76 -7.00
N ASP A 376 -0.86 29.21 -6.17
CA ASP A 376 -2.27 29.43 -6.56
C ASP A 376 -2.61 30.92 -6.83
N GLU A 377 -1.64 31.83 -6.80
CA GLU A 377 -1.85 33.22 -7.23
C GLU A 377 -0.85 33.60 -8.34
N ASP A 378 -1.37 34.11 -9.47
CA ASP A 378 -0.70 34.54 -10.71
C ASP A 378 0.30 35.72 -10.53
N SER A 379 1.02 35.79 -9.41
CA SER A 379 1.84 36.95 -9.03
C SER A 379 3.34 36.65 -8.96
N ASP A 380 4.04 37.26 -9.91
CA ASP A 380 5.36 37.89 -9.81
C ASP A 380 6.60 36.99 -9.58
N ASP A 381 7.57 37.09 -10.50
CA ASP A 381 8.87 36.38 -10.53
C ASP A 381 9.72 36.57 -9.24
N SER A 382 9.30 37.42 -8.30
CA SER A 382 10.01 37.73 -7.05
C SER A 382 9.92 36.64 -5.97
N VAL A 383 8.98 35.69 -6.07
CA VAL A 383 8.83 34.60 -5.09
C VAL A 383 9.87 33.49 -5.28
N GLU A 384 10.34 33.24 -6.50
CA GLU A 384 11.38 32.23 -6.77
C GLU A 384 12.72 32.58 -6.10
N ASP A 385 13.11 33.86 -6.10
CA ASP A 385 14.39 34.29 -5.52
C ASP A 385 14.41 34.17 -3.98
N LEU A 386 13.32 34.53 -3.30
CA LEU A 386 13.21 34.40 -1.83
C LEU A 386 13.16 32.94 -1.38
N VAL A 387 12.54 32.06 -2.17
CA VAL A 387 12.51 30.62 -1.92
C VAL A 387 13.90 29.99 -2.11
N GLN A 388 14.68 30.46 -3.09
CA GLN A 388 16.04 29.96 -3.33
C GLN A 388 17.00 30.30 -2.19
N GLU A 389 17.01 31.52 -1.66
CA GLU A 389 17.95 31.92 -0.59
C GLU A 389 17.68 31.20 0.75
N SER A 390 16.42 31.09 1.16
CA SER A 390 16.02 30.33 2.36
C SER A 390 16.38 28.84 2.25
N SER A 391 16.31 28.27 1.04
CA SER A 391 16.66 26.88 0.77
C SER A 391 18.15 26.58 1.03
N VAL A 392 19.06 27.50 0.66
CA VAL A 392 20.51 27.27 0.76
C VAL A 392 21.00 27.29 2.21
N ALA A 393 20.59 28.27 3.02
CA ALA A 393 20.97 28.37 4.43
C ALA A 393 20.46 27.16 5.24
N ASN A 394 19.24 26.70 4.93
CA ASN A 394 18.67 25.50 5.52
C ASN A 394 19.45 24.23 5.11
N LYS A 395 19.88 24.12 3.84
CA LYS A 395 20.70 22.98 3.37
C LYS A 395 22.06 22.88 4.09
N LEU A 396 22.76 24.00 4.25
CA LEU A 396 24.06 24.02 4.94
C LEU A 396 23.91 23.63 6.43
N SER A 397 22.90 24.17 7.10
CA SER A 397 22.60 23.84 8.50
C SER A 397 22.26 22.35 8.67
N ARG A 398 21.47 21.78 7.76
CA ARG A 398 21.12 20.34 7.75
C ARG A 398 22.38 19.48 7.62
N ALA A 399 23.26 19.79 6.68
CA ALA A 399 24.51 19.05 6.50
C ALA A 399 25.40 19.05 7.75
N ALA A 400 25.54 20.22 8.39
CA ALA A 400 26.31 20.37 9.63
C ALA A 400 25.71 19.54 10.78
N TRP A 401 24.38 19.51 10.92
CA TRP A 401 23.71 18.69 11.94
C TRP A 401 23.90 17.20 11.70
N ILE A 402 23.79 16.74 10.45
CA ILE A 402 24.00 15.32 10.12
C ILE A 402 25.43 14.93 10.42
N LEU A 403 26.42 15.72 9.96
CA LEU A 403 27.83 15.52 10.29
C LEU A 403 28.04 15.38 11.80
N ALA A 404 27.51 16.33 12.58
CA ALA A 404 27.64 16.31 14.03
C ALA A 404 27.00 15.07 14.68
N ILE A 405 25.89 14.57 14.15
CA ILE A 405 25.23 13.34 14.63
C ILE A 405 26.10 12.12 14.30
N VAL A 406 26.46 11.92 13.02
CA VAL A 406 27.15 10.71 12.59
C VAL A 406 28.56 10.58 13.17
N SER A 407 29.25 11.70 13.41
CA SER A 407 30.54 11.72 14.12
C SER A 407 30.47 11.26 15.57
N ARG A 408 29.27 11.15 16.16
CA ARG A 408 29.06 10.76 17.56
C ARG A 408 28.33 9.43 17.72
N THR A 409 27.95 8.80 16.62
CA THR A 409 27.27 7.50 16.62
C THR A 409 28.23 6.46 16.05
N SER A 410 28.77 5.58 16.90
CA SER A 410 29.73 4.54 16.50
C SER A 410 29.11 3.14 16.33
N ASN A 411 27.89 2.95 16.85
CA ASN A 411 27.19 1.67 16.87
C ASN A 411 26.03 1.62 15.86
N LEU A 412 26.02 2.49 14.84
CA LEU A 412 24.98 2.44 13.83
C LEU A 412 25.07 1.13 13.07
N THR A 413 24.00 0.35 13.12
CA THR A 413 23.80 -0.82 12.28
C THR A 413 22.99 -0.49 11.02
N ARG A 414 22.19 0.58 11.08
CA ARG A 414 21.32 1.03 9.98
C ARG A 414 21.33 2.55 9.87
N PHE A 415 21.58 3.05 8.67
CA PHE A 415 21.53 4.49 8.38
C PHE A 415 20.84 4.74 7.03
N GLY A 416 19.77 5.54 6.99
CA GLY A 416 19.22 5.96 5.71
C GLY A 416 17.78 6.47 5.65
N ASP A 417 17.33 6.82 4.46
CA ASP A 417 15.96 7.27 4.21
C ASP A 417 15.00 6.08 4.04
N GLN A 418 13.97 6.01 4.88
CA GLN A 418 12.95 4.95 4.81
C GLN A 418 12.10 5.01 3.53
N ASN A 419 12.10 6.14 2.83
CA ASN A 419 11.38 6.29 1.58
C ASN A 419 12.24 5.83 0.42
N LEU A 420 13.56 6.04 0.43
CA LEU A 420 14.45 5.51 -0.61
C LEU A 420 14.32 3.98 -0.75
N THR A 421 14.17 3.25 0.36
CA THR A 421 13.94 1.80 0.32
C THR A 421 12.57 1.41 -0.26
N LYS A 422 11.58 2.28 -0.12
CA LYS A 422 10.22 2.13 -0.69
C LYS A 422 10.07 2.66 -2.10
N LEU A 423 10.91 3.61 -2.52
CA LEU A 423 11.04 4.18 -3.87
C LEU A 423 11.58 3.18 -4.89
N SER A 424 11.30 1.93 -4.61
CA SER A 424 11.65 0.75 -5.34
C SER A 424 11.32 0.87 -6.83
N PHE A 425 10.28 1.60 -7.27
CA PHE A 425 9.79 1.44 -8.65
C PHE A 425 9.24 2.67 -9.36
N VAL A 426 9.20 3.85 -8.73
CA VAL A 426 8.59 5.02 -9.37
C VAL A 426 9.67 6.00 -9.77
N GLY A 427 9.89 6.13 -11.08
CA GLY A 427 10.71 7.21 -11.65
C GLY A 427 10.19 8.61 -11.32
N ASP A 428 9.12 8.76 -10.53
CA ASP A 428 8.43 10.01 -10.17
C ASP A 428 8.92 10.67 -8.88
N VAL A 429 10.08 10.29 -8.34
CA VAL A 429 10.69 11.20 -7.37
C VAL A 429 11.09 12.43 -8.16
N MET A 430 10.28 13.48 -8.05
CA MET A 430 10.66 14.80 -8.51
C MET A 430 12.07 15.08 -7.95
N PRO A 431 13.02 15.57 -8.76
CA PRO A 431 14.40 15.78 -8.34
C PRO A 431 14.56 16.74 -7.13
N GLY A 432 13.48 17.31 -6.60
CA GLY A 432 13.44 18.05 -5.34
C GLY A 432 13.67 17.18 -4.10
N GLU A 433 14.79 17.45 -3.43
CA GLU A 433 14.89 17.44 -1.95
C GLU A 433 14.88 16.10 -1.22
N GLN A 434 15.52 15.08 -1.79
CA GLN A 434 15.92 13.94 -0.94
C GLN A 434 16.93 14.40 0.12
N PRO A 435 16.83 13.93 1.38
CA PRO A 435 17.81 14.22 2.42
C PRO A 435 19.17 13.72 1.95
N SER A 436 20.00 14.68 1.54
CA SER A 436 21.33 14.43 1.03
C SER A 436 22.35 14.82 2.08
N ILE A 437 23.36 13.98 2.26
CA ILE A 437 24.48 14.26 3.16
C ILE A 437 25.66 14.80 2.35
N THR A 438 26.53 15.56 3.00
CA THR A 438 27.80 15.98 2.39
C THR A 438 28.80 14.82 2.37
N TRP A 439 29.85 14.95 1.58
CA TRP A 439 30.93 13.94 1.57
C TRP A 439 31.60 13.84 2.94
N ASP A 440 31.85 14.96 3.63
CA ASP A 440 32.41 14.97 4.99
C ASP A 440 31.53 14.18 5.98
N ALA A 441 30.21 14.34 5.90
CA ALA A 441 29.28 13.57 6.73
C ALA A 441 29.30 12.08 6.36
N PHE A 442 29.45 11.74 5.08
CA PHE A 442 29.59 10.36 4.64
C PHE A 442 30.90 9.73 5.16
N GLU A 443 32.03 10.43 5.03
CA GLU A 443 33.32 9.97 5.54
C GLU A 443 33.32 9.80 7.07
N ALA A 444 32.69 10.73 7.80
CA ALA A 444 32.50 10.61 9.24
C ALA A 444 31.64 9.40 9.61
N LEU A 445 30.52 9.18 8.91
CA LEU A 445 29.65 8.01 9.12
C LEU A 445 30.44 6.70 8.93
N VAL A 446 31.17 6.61 7.82
CA VAL A 446 32.01 5.46 7.46
C VAL A 446 33.11 5.22 8.50
N THR A 447 33.77 6.29 8.96
CA THR A 447 34.87 6.19 9.92
C THR A 447 34.36 5.79 11.31
N CYS A 448 33.26 6.37 11.76
CA CYS A 448 32.73 6.12 13.10
C CYS A 448 31.95 4.81 13.21
N SER A 449 31.15 4.46 12.20
CA SER A 449 30.22 3.32 12.22
C SER A 449 30.43 2.30 11.10
N GLY A 450 31.40 2.48 10.18
CA GLY A 450 31.65 1.55 9.07
C GLY A 450 31.71 0.08 9.48
N PRO A 451 32.45 -0.28 10.56
CA PRO A 451 32.54 -1.67 11.01
C PRO A 451 31.24 -2.26 11.57
N SER A 452 30.28 -1.45 12.01
CA SER A 452 29.01 -1.89 12.60
C SER A 452 27.82 -1.76 11.63
N LEU A 453 27.92 -0.90 10.62
CA LEU A 453 26.90 -0.66 9.61
C LEU A 453 26.61 -1.90 8.77
N ARG A 454 25.34 -2.31 8.75
CA ARG A 454 24.82 -3.43 7.96
C ARG A 454 23.95 -2.96 6.81
N GLU A 455 23.23 -1.86 6.98
CA GLU A 455 22.34 -1.31 5.94
C GLU A 455 22.56 0.20 5.82
N VAL A 456 22.87 0.65 4.61
CA VAL A 456 23.07 2.07 4.28
C VAL A 456 22.18 2.44 3.11
N SER A 457 21.38 3.50 3.24
CA SER A 457 20.49 3.99 2.18
C SER A 457 20.48 5.51 2.15
N LEU A 458 21.33 6.11 1.32
CA LEU A 458 21.58 7.54 1.37
C LEU A 458 21.76 8.19 0.00
N CYS A 459 21.50 9.49 -0.04
CA CYS A 459 21.86 10.37 -1.14
C CYS A 459 23.07 11.20 -0.69
N VAL A 460 24.13 11.26 -1.50
CA VAL A 460 25.30 12.08 -1.19
C VAL A 460 25.44 13.18 -2.24
N TYR A 461 25.63 14.41 -1.77
CA TYR A 461 25.92 15.53 -2.65
C TYR A 461 27.13 15.22 -3.54
N PRO A 462 27.09 15.57 -4.84
CA PRO A 462 28.20 15.29 -5.75
C PRO A 462 29.50 15.96 -5.29
N GLY A 463 30.53 15.16 -5.06
CA GLY A 463 31.91 15.59 -4.90
C GLY A 463 32.64 15.52 -6.24
N LYS A 464 33.47 16.53 -6.56
CA LYS A 464 34.18 16.58 -7.85
C LYS A 464 35.20 15.45 -8.00
N HIS A 465 35.90 15.10 -6.93
CA HIS A 465 36.90 14.03 -6.92
C HIS A 465 36.93 13.39 -5.53
N VAL A 466 36.42 12.17 -5.44
CA VAL A 466 36.33 11.46 -4.16
C VAL A 466 37.18 10.19 -4.18
N SER A 467 37.80 9.86 -3.06
CA SER A 467 38.60 8.64 -2.92
C SER A 467 37.68 7.43 -2.64
N PRO A 468 37.87 6.29 -3.33
CA PRO A 468 37.09 5.08 -3.07
C PRO A 468 37.53 4.33 -1.79
N VAL A 469 38.64 4.74 -1.16
CA VAL A 469 39.20 4.08 0.05
C VAL A 469 38.21 4.04 1.21
N VAL A 470 37.26 4.98 1.26
CA VAL A 470 36.19 5.02 2.26
C VAL A 470 35.42 3.69 2.33
N PHE A 471 35.22 3.00 1.22
CA PHE A 471 34.48 1.74 1.20
C PHE A 471 35.21 0.58 1.91
N ASN A 472 36.51 0.71 2.17
CA ASN A 472 37.30 -0.31 2.89
C ASN A 472 36.86 -0.47 4.35
N ASN A 473 36.27 0.57 4.95
CA ASN A 473 35.85 0.56 6.36
C ASN A 473 34.50 -0.15 6.59
N PHE A 474 33.75 -0.45 5.53
CA PHE A 474 32.48 -1.16 5.61
C PHE A 474 32.69 -2.67 5.68
N THR A 475 33.13 -3.15 6.84
CA THR A 475 33.43 -4.57 7.03
C THR A 475 32.17 -5.40 7.30
N ALA A 476 31.08 -4.80 7.79
CA ALA A 476 29.83 -5.49 8.12
C ALA A 476 28.65 -5.20 7.15
N LEU A 477 28.87 -4.37 6.13
CA LEU A 477 27.80 -3.87 5.27
C LEU A 477 27.21 -4.99 4.40
N ARG A 478 25.88 -5.13 4.46
CA ARG A 478 25.11 -6.14 3.70
C ARG A 478 24.21 -5.53 2.63
N MET A 479 23.69 -4.32 2.87
CA MET A 479 22.85 -3.61 1.91
C MET A 479 23.38 -2.19 1.71
N LEU A 480 23.59 -1.81 0.46
CA LEU A 480 23.93 -0.45 0.06
C LEU A 480 22.92 0.06 -0.99
N LEU A 481 22.15 1.07 -0.62
CA LEU A 481 21.40 1.91 -1.56
C LEU A 481 22.16 3.23 -1.74
N TRP A 482 22.65 3.43 -2.96
CA TRP A 482 23.53 4.52 -3.35
C TRP A 482 22.84 5.49 -4.32
N LYS A 483 23.00 6.78 -4.04
CA LYS A 483 22.71 7.86 -4.99
C LYS A 483 23.75 8.96 -4.83
N SER A 484 24.63 9.11 -5.81
CA SER A 484 25.59 10.22 -5.85
C SER A 484 26.26 10.30 -7.21
N ASP A 485 26.27 11.50 -7.80
CA ASP A 485 26.98 11.79 -9.05
C ASP A 485 28.45 12.17 -8.81
N SER A 486 29.02 11.78 -7.67
CA SER A 486 30.43 12.01 -7.36
C SER A 486 31.33 11.19 -8.28
N VAL A 487 32.41 11.81 -8.75
CA VAL A 487 33.40 11.13 -9.61
C VAL A 487 34.51 10.57 -8.73
N PHE A 488 34.71 9.26 -8.80
CA PHE A 488 35.77 8.56 -8.07
C PHE A 488 37.09 8.63 -8.85
N ILE A 489 38.12 9.16 -8.20
CA ILE A 489 39.49 9.18 -8.71
C ILE A 489 40.30 8.04 -8.10
N ASN A 490 41.44 7.72 -8.71
CA ASN A 490 42.35 6.66 -8.24
C ASN A 490 41.60 5.37 -7.90
N VAL A 491 40.85 4.87 -8.88
CA VAL A 491 40.03 3.65 -8.77
C VAL A 491 40.87 2.43 -8.32
N SER A 492 42.20 2.52 -8.37
CA SER A 492 43.17 1.56 -7.83
C SER A 492 43.30 1.48 -6.32
N ASP A 493 42.86 2.50 -5.60
CA ASP A 493 43.17 2.60 -4.18
C ASP A 493 42.17 1.80 -3.31
N ILE A 494 41.07 1.33 -3.91
CA ILE A 494 40.12 0.45 -3.22
C ILE A 494 40.73 -0.93 -2.99
N SER A 495 40.51 -1.49 -1.79
CA SER A 495 40.90 -2.86 -1.49
C SER A 495 40.09 -3.83 -2.34
N VAL A 496 40.75 -4.86 -2.86
CA VAL A 496 40.09 -5.98 -3.57
C VAL A 496 39.06 -6.67 -2.67
N ASP A 497 39.28 -6.65 -1.36
CA ASP A 497 38.40 -7.27 -0.35
C ASP A 497 37.41 -6.28 0.30
N ALA A 498 37.26 -5.07 -0.25
CA ALA A 498 36.28 -4.11 0.24
C ALA A 498 34.86 -4.68 0.14
N LEU A 499 34.01 -4.35 1.12
CA LEU A 499 32.60 -4.76 1.18
C LEU A 499 32.38 -6.30 1.17
N PRO A 500 33.08 -7.07 2.04
CA PRO A 500 33.13 -8.53 1.95
C PRO A 500 31.77 -9.22 2.20
N HIS A 501 30.86 -8.54 2.90
CA HIS A 501 29.54 -9.04 3.26
C HIS A 501 28.40 -8.39 2.47
N LEU A 502 28.70 -7.60 1.43
CA LEU A 502 27.65 -6.92 0.66
C LEU A 502 26.82 -7.93 -0.12
N GLU A 503 25.55 -8.07 0.25
CA GLU A 503 24.58 -8.99 -0.34
C GLU A 503 23.69 -8.29 -1.38
N GLU A 504 23.38 -7.01 -1.15
CA GLU A 504 22.44 -6.21 -1.95
C GLU A 504 22.98 -4.82 -2.28
N LEU A 505 23.03 -4.50 -3.57
CA LEU A 505 23.43 -3.20 -4.09
C LEU A 505 22.29 -2.57 -4.90
N ARG A 506 21.88 -1.37 -4.54
CA ARG A 506 20.90 -0.58 -5.31
C ARG A 506 21.52 0.76 -5.68
N VAL A 507 21.55 1.11 -6.95
CA VAL A 507 22.18 2.35 -7.43
C VAL A 507 21.14 3.16 -8.19
N LEU A 508 20.65 4.24 -7.57
CA LEU A 508 19.57 5.05 -8.13
C LEU A 508 20.09 6.04 -9.19
N ALA A 509 21.20 6.70 -8.91
CA ALA A 509 21.91 7.58 -9.84
C ALA A 509 23.37 7.63 -9.43
N THR A 510 24.27 7.51 -10.40
CA THR A 510 25.71 7.59 -10.13
C THR A 510 26.51 7.93 -11.38
N ASP A 511 27.71 8.45 -11.18
CA ASP A 511 28.72 8.52 -12.22
C ASP A 511 29.28 7.12 -12.55
N SER A 512 29.71 6.94 -13.81
CA SER A 512 30.27 5.67 -14.29
C SER A 512 31.48 5.16 -13.47
N SER A 513 32.26 6.07 -12.88
CA SER A 513 33.42 5.72 -12.04
C SER A 513 33.06 4.89 -10.82
N PHE A 514 31.85 5.04 -10.26
CA PHE A 514 31.40 4.25 -9.11
C PHE A 514 31.34 2.75 -9.42
N LEU A 515 30.79 2.38 -10.58
CA LEU A 515 30.78 0.98 -11.00
C LEU A 515 32.16 0.47 -11.41
N SER A 516 33.02 1.35 -11.96
CA SER A 516 34.42 1.00 -12.20
C SER A 516 35.15 0.65 -10.90
N VAL A 517 34.88 1.37 -9.81
CA VAL A 517 35.39 1.06 -8.45
C VAL A 517 34.90 -0.31 -7.98
N LEU A 518 33.60 -0.55 -8.02
CA LEU A 518 33.03 -1.82 -7.55
C LEU A 518 33.39 -3.02 -8.44
N SER A 519 33.73 -2.79 -9.70
CA SER A 519 34.22 -3.85 -10.59
C SER A 519 35.58 -4.40 -10.16
N ARG A 520 36.35 -3.68 -9.34
CA ARG A 520 37.68 -4.10 -8.87
C ARG A 520 37.66 -4.87 -7.56
N THR A 521 36.55 -4.85 -6.85
CA THR A 521 36.39 -5.58 -5.59
C THR A 521 35.88 -6.99 -5.88
N THR A 522 35.99 -7.91 -4.92
CA THR A 522 35.53 -9.30 -5.09
C THR A 522 34.04 -9.46 -4.85
N LEU A 523 33.42 -8.67 -3.96
CA LEU A 523 32.00 -8.72 -3.58
C LEU A 523 31.46 -10.15 -3.45
N GLN A 524 32.17 -11.02 -2.74
CA GLN A 524 31.89 -12.46 -2.67
C GLN A 524 30.45 -12.81 -2.25
N SER A 525 29.83 -11.95 -1.45
CA SER A 525 28.48 -12.14 -0.91
C SER A 525 27.38 -11.56 -1.79
N LEU A 526 27.71 -10.88 -2.89
CA LEU A 526 26.73 -10.14 -3.68
C LEU A 526 25.78 -11.10 -4.39
N ARG A 527 24.47 -10.89 -4.20
CA ARG A 527 23.41 -11.70 -4.81
C ARG A 527 22.35 -10.86 -5.52
N ARG A 528 22.12 -9.63 -5.06
CA ARG A 528 21.00 -8.80 -5.51
C ARG A 528 21.50 -7.44 -5.95
N VAL A 529 21.19 -7.07 -7.19
CA VAL A 529 21.65 -5.79 -7.77
C VAL A 529 20.49 -5.05 -8.43
N SER A 530 20.43 -3.73 -8.25
CA SER A 530 19.42 -2.87 -8.85
C SER A 530 20.00 -1.58 -9.46
N PHE A 531 19.74 -1.37 -10.75
CA PHE A 531 20.14 -0.23 -11.58
C PHE A 531 18.91 0.35 -12.33
N PRO A 532 17.98 1.04 -11.65
CA PRO A 532 16.79 1.58 -12.30
C PRO A 532 17.04 2.73 -13.30
N SER A 533 18.25 3.34 -13.31
CA SER A 533 18.57 4.51 -14.16
C SER A 533 19.34 4.14 -15.44
N ARG A 534 19.33 5.05 -16.44
CA ARG A 534 19.93 4.86 -17.80
C ARG A 534 21.45 4.71 -17.79
N SER A 535 22.13 5.38 -16.86
CA SER A 535 23.50 5.83 -17.11
C SER A 535 24.50 5.13 -16.21
N CYS A 536 24.85 3.90 -16.55
CA CYS A 536 25.90 3.15 -15.88
C CYS A 536 26.96 2.78 -16.93
N GLY A 537 27.83 3.73 -17.27
CA GLY A 537 28.87 3.60 -18.31
C GLY A 537 29.86 2.44 -18.11
N SER A 538 29.82 1.76 -16.97
CA SER A 538 30.64 0.59 -16.65
C SER A 538 29.81 -0.64 -16.25
N LEU A 539 28.52 -0.68 -16.62
CA LEU A 539 27.62 -1.79 -16.25
C LEU A 539 28.11 -3.13 -16.80
N ARG A 540 28.58 -3.17 -18.05
CA ARG A 540 29.11 -4.41 -18.66
C ARG A 540 30.30 -4.94 -17.84
N ALA A 541 31.33 -4.12 -17.61
CA ALA A 541 32.51 -4.51 -16.83
C ALA A 541 32.14 -4.99 -15.41
N PHE A 542 31.15 -4.36 -14.78
CA PHE A 542 30.64 -4.81 -13.49
C PHE A 542 30.00 -6.20 -13.57
N LEU A 543 29.15 -6.44 -14.57
CA LEU A 543 28.49 -7.74 -14.76
C LEU A 543 29.46 -8.84 -15.22
N GLU A 544 30.52 -8.51 -15.96
CA GLU A 544 31.58 -9.46 -16.30
C GLU A 544 32.26 -10.01 -15.02
N ASN A 545 32.51 -9.15 -14.03
CA ASN A 545 33.19 -9.55 -12.79
C ASN A 545 32.25 -10.16 -11.74
N HIS A 546 30.96 -9.79 -11.75
CA HIS A 546 30.03 -10.12 -10.67
C HIS A 546 28.76 -10.82 -11.08
N GLY A 547 28.39 -10.81 -12.36
CA GLY A 547 27.11 -11.32 -12.87
C GLY A 547 26.88 -12.79 -12.57
N SER A 548 27.94 -13.61 -12.59
CA SER A 548 27.90 -15.03 -12.20
C SER A 548 27.50 -15.28 -10.75
N LYS A 549 27.59 -14.27 -9.86
CA LYS A 549 27.21 -14.37 -8.44
C LYS A 549 25.75 -13.97 -8.22
N LEU A 550 25.11 -13.31 -9.19
CA LEU A 550 23.81 -12.68 -9.00
C LEU A 550 22.67 -13.70 -9.10
N SER A 551 21.78 -13.67 -8.11
CA SER A 551 20.50 -14.39 -8.14
C SER A 551 19.33 -13.47 -8.50
N GLU A 552 19.45 -12.16 -8.26
CA GLU A 552 18.44 -11.17 -8.65
C GLU A 552 19.07 -9.94 -9.28
N LEU A 553 18.53 -9.51 -10.41
CA LEU A 553 19.00 -8.36 -11.17
C LEU A 553 17.82 -7.48 -11.56
N SER A 554 17.89 -6.23 -11.19
CA SER A 554 16.94 -5.18 -11.47
C SER A 554 17.62 -4.14 -12.36
N ILE A 555 17.17 -3.92 -13.59
CA ILE A 555 17.83 -3.00 -14.54
C ILE A 555 16.83 -2.18 -15.34
N SER A 556 17.25 -1.00 -15.79
CA SER A 556 16.45 -0.23 -16.74
C SER A 556 16.33 -0.98 -18.08
N LYS A 557 15.20 -0.78 -18.77
CA LYS A 557 14.97 -1.32 -20.12
C LYS A 557 16.08 -0.87 -21.08
N ALA A 558 16.49 0.40 -21.01
CA ALA A 558 17.54 0.93 -21.86
C ALA A 558 18.88 0.20 -21.64
N SER A 559 19.24 -0.05 -20.37
CA SER A 559 20.45 -0.81 -20.02
C SER A 559 20.35 -2.27 -20.49
N SER A 560 19.17 -2.91 -20.36
CA SER A 560 18.98 -4.27 -20.89
C SER A 560 19.10 -4.32 -22.41
N GLU A 561 18.60 -3.31 -23.13
CA GLU A 561 18.69 -3.24 -24.59
C GLU A 561 20.12 -2.96 -25.06
N SER A 562 20.91 -2.23 -24.27
CA SER A 562 22.32 -2.00 -24.55
C SER A 562 23.18 -3.25 -24.36
N LEU A 563 22.81 -4.15 -23.44
CA LEU A 563 23.50 -5.43 -23.22
C LEU A 563 23.02 -6.51 -24.21
N GLY A 564 21.76 -6.43 -24.66
CA GLY A 564 21.20 -7.35 -25.64
C GLY A 564 21.17 -8.79 -25.13
N VAL A 565 21.59 -9.73 -25.99
CA VAL A 565 21.60 -11.18 -25.70
C VAL A 565 22.62 -11.57 -24.63
N GLU A 566 23.67 -10.76 -24.43
CA GLU A 566 24.75 -11.05 -23.48
C GLU A 566 24.30 -10.93 -22.01
N LEU A 567 23.18 -10.24 -21.74
CA LEU A 567 22.72 -9.99 -20.37
C LEU A 567 22.62 -11.28 -19.53
N LEU A 568 22.03 -12.32 -20.11
CA LEU A 568 21.83 -13.60 -19.43
C LEU A 568 23.09 -14.48 -19.47
N GLU A 569 24.00 -14.24 -20.41
CA GLU A 569 25.32 -14.89 -20.44
C GLU A 569 26.24 -14.36 -19.34
N LEU A 570 26.18 -13.06 -19.07
CA LEU A 570 26.89 -12.40 -17.98
C LEU A 570 26.32 -12.82 -16.61
N CYS A 571 25.03 -13.17 -16.54
CA CYS A 571 24.33 -13.53 -15.32
C CYS A 571 23.74 -14.97 -15.36
N PRO A 572 24.56 -16.03 -15.48
CA PRO A 572 24.08 -17.39 -15.71
C PRO A 572 23.31 -18.01 -14.54
N ASN A 573 23.44 -17.46 -13.33
CA ASN A 573 22.77 -17.95 -12.10
C ASN A 573 21.53 -17.13 -11.73
N LEU A 574 21.08 -16.25 -12.62
CA LEU A 574 19.99 -15.33 -12.35
C LEU A 574 18.67 -16.08 -12.17
N SER A 575 17.97 -15.83 -11.06
CA SER A 575 16.65 -16.40 -10.75
C SER A 575 15.51 -15.42 -10.94
N ILE A 576 15.76 -14.13 -10.70
CA ILE A 576 14.77 -13.06 -10.89
C ILE A 576 15.39 -11.95 -11.74
N LEU A 577 14.79 -11.68 -12.91
CA LEU A 577 15.11 -10.52 -13.74
C LEU A 577 13.99 -9.49 -13.63
N SER A 578 14.29 -8.29 -13.17
CA SER A 578 13.34 -7.18 -13.16
C SER A 578 13.77 -6.10 -14.15
N LEU A 579 12.86 -5.74 -15.07
CA LEU A 579 13.06 -4.69 -16.06
C LEU A 579 12.23 -3.45 -15.68
N TYR A 580 12.85 -2.28 -15.69
CA TYR A 580 12.20 -1.01 -15.36
C TYR A 580 12.12 -0.08 -16.53
N TRP A 581 10.98 0.61 -16.63
CA TRP A 581 10.75 1.60 -17.66
C TRP A 581 10.95 2.98 -17.10
N GLU A 582 11.60 3.79 -17.91
CA GLU A 582 11.66 5.20 -17.64
C GLU A 582 10.39 5.89 -18.10
N ARG A 583 10.20 7.12 -17.60
CA ARG A 583 8.96 7.88 -17.78
C ARG A 583 8.51 7.84 -19.25
N TYR A 584 7.21 7.56 -19.43
CA TYR A 584 6.46 7.57 -20.69
C TYR A 584 6.72 6.43 -21.70
N ASN A 585 7.93 5.85 -21.74
CA ASN A 585 8.15 4.66 -22.56
C ASN A 585 7.50 3.47 -21.86
N THR A 586 6.55 2.81 -22.50
CA THR A 586 5.84 1.64 -21.97
C THR A 586 5.79 0.53 -23.01
N PHE A 587 6.66 0.60 -24.02
CA PHE A 587 6.80 -0.43 -25.04
C PHE A 587 7.53 -1.65 -24.47
N PRO A 588 7.19 -2.89 -24.86
CA PRO A 588 7.90 -4.08 -24.38
C PRO A 588 9.40 -4.00 -24.66
N PRO A 589 10.24 -4.75 -23.93
CA PRO A 589 11.66 -4.87 -24.28
C PRO A 589 11.80 -5.61 -25.61
N LYS A 590 12.97 -5.49 -26.27
CA LYS A 590 13.28 -6.35 -27.43
C LYS A 590 13.22 -7.83 -27.01
N ALA A 591 12.54 -8.66 -27.79
CA ALA A 591 12.41 -10.09 -27.49
C ALA A 591 13.78 -10.81 -27.43
N GLU A 592 14.75 -10.33 -28.21
CA GLU A 592 16.15 -10.80 -28.23
C GLU A 592 16.79 -10.89 -26.85
N ILE A 593 16.47 -9.98 -25.92
CA ILE A 593 17.02 -9.97 -24.55
C ILE A 593 16.60 -11.22 -23.77
N LEU A 594 15.45 -11.80 -24.13
CA LEU A 594 14.90 -13.01 -23.51
C LEU A 594 15.13 -14.26 -24.36
N HIS A 595 15.92 -14.14 -25.44
CA HIS A 595 16.32 -15.25 -26.31
C HIS A 595 17.85 -15.42 -26.26
N PRO A 596 18.40 -15.83 -25.10
CA PRO A 596 19.83 -16.10 -25.00
C PRO A 596 20.21 -17.24 -25.96
N PRO A 597 21.43 -17.25 -26.50
CA PRO A 597 21.89 -18.34 -27.38
C PRO A 597 22.02 -19.67 -26.63
N ASN A 598 22.24 -19.61 -25.31
CA ASN A 598 22.35 -20.76 -24.42
C ASN A 598 21.12 -20.89 -23.52
N THR A 599 20.77 -22.12 -23.12
CA THR A 599 19.68 -22.35 -22.17
C THR A 599 20.04 -21.83 -20.77
N VAL A 600 19.13 -21.08 -20.15
CA VAL A 600 19.27 -20.47 -18.83
C VAL A 600 18.24 -21.11 -17.88
N PRO A 601 18.60 -22.22 -17.21
CA PRO A 601 17.65 -22.97 -16.37
C PRO A 601 17.36 -22.29 -15.03
N SER A 602 18.20 -21.34 -14.61
CA SER A 602 18.07 -20.67 -13.31
C SER A 602 16.97 -19.62 -13.29
N LEU A 603 16.60 -19.03 -14.43
CA LEU A 603 15.70 -17.87 -14.48
C LEU A 603 14.25 -18.31 -14.26
N GLU A 604 13.75 -18.11 -13.03
CA GLU A 604 12.42 -18.55 -12.62
C GLU A 604 11.34 -17.48 -12.81
N LYS A 605 11.73 -16.19 -12.72
CA LYS A 605 10.78 -15.08 -12.70
C LYS A 605 11.28 -13.85 -13.45
N ILE A 606 10.39 -13.28 -14.27
CA ILE A 606 10.59 -11.97 -14.91
C ILE A 606 9.60 -10.97 -14.31
N VAL A 607 10.07 -9.77 -13.96
CA VAL A 607 9.25 -8.70 -13.39
C VAL A 607 9.31 -7.46 -14.26
N PHE A 608 8.17 -7.00 -14.75
CA PHE A 608 8.02 -5.74 -15.49
C PHE A 608 7.57 -4.63 -14.54
N GLY A 609 8.48 -3.71 -14.21
CA GLY A 609 8.23 -2.51 -13.41
C GLY A 609 7.90 -1.31 -14.28
N MET A 610 6.67 -1.27 -14.83
CA MET A 610 6.22 -0.17 -15.69
C MET A 610 5.44 0.89 -14.89
N PRO A 611 5.57 2.19 -15.23
CA PRO A 611 5.01 3.28 -14.43
C PRO A 611 3.48 3.46 -14.56
N SER A 612 2.86 2.98 -15.64
CA SER A 612 1.43 3.22 -15.88
C SER A 612 0.74 2.13 -16.70
N GLN A 613 -0.60 2.20 -16.77
CA GLN A 613 -1.43 1.31 -17.55
C GLN A 613 -1.21 1.51 -19.07
N LEU A 614 -1.36 0.43 -19.84
CA LEU A 614 -1.32 0.44 -21.30
C LEU A 614 -2.62 1.05 -21.84
N SER A 615 -2.66 2.38 -21.99
CA SER A 615 -3.86 3.09 -22.46
C SER A 615 -3.96 3.25 -23.97
N SER A 616 -2.84 3.23 -24.71
CA SER A 616 -2.85 3.46 -26.16
C SER A 616 -2.88 2.15 -26.95
N LYS A 617 -3.65 2.12 -28.05
CA LYS A 617 -3.76 0.96 -28.95
C LYS A 617 -2.40 0.54 -29.54
N ASP A 618 -1.52 1.49 -29.84
CA ASP A 618 -0.16 1.21 -30.33
C ASP A 618 0.67 0.45 -29.29
N LYS A 619 0.61 0.87 -28.01
CA LYS A 619 1.29 0.17 -26.92
C LYS A 619 0.76 -1.26 -26.76
N VAL A 620 -0.57 -1.43 -26.74
CA VAL A 620 -1.21 -2.76 -26.66
C VAL A 620 -0.77 -3.65 -27.83
N SER A 621 -0.77 -3.12 -29.06
CA SER A 621 -0.41 -3.87 -30.27
C SER A 621 1.05 -4.35 -30.23
N ARG A 622 1.97 -3.52 -29.70
CA ARG A 622 3.38 -3.92 -29.54
C ARG A 622 3.56 -4.99 -28.47
N TRP A 623 2.83 -4.92 -27.36
CA TRP A 623 2.81 -5.99 -26.35
C TRP A 623 2.19 -7.27 -26.89
N ASP A 624 1.16 -7.19 -27.73
CA ASP A 624 0.61 -8.34 -28.44
C ASP A 624 1.67 -9.01 -29.33
N ALA A 625 2.43 -8.23 -30.10
CA ALA A 625 3.53 -8.75 -30.91
C ALA A 625 4.60 -9.41 -30.03
N PHE A 626 5.04 -8.72 -28.97
CA PHE A 626 6.01 -9.26 -28.01
C PHE A 626 5.58 -10.61 -27.42
N PHE A 627 4.35 -10.73 -26.91
CA PHE A 627 3.87 -11.99 -26.34
C PHE A 627 3.50 -13.04 -27.40
N ALA A 628 3.30 -12.66 -28.66
CA ALA A 628 3.15 -13.60 -29.76
C ALA A 628 4.49 -14.25 -30.13
N ASP A 629 5.57 -13.46 -30.12
CA ASP A 629 6.93 -13.88 -30.47
C ASP A 629 7.72 -14.44 -29.28
N PHE A 630 7.21 -14.28 -28.06
CA PHE A 630 7.85 -14.77 -26.85
C PHE A 630 7.98 -16.30 -26.84
N ASN A 631 9.21 -16.79 -26.86
CA ASN A 631 9.52 -18.23 -26.81
C ASN A 631 10.45 -18.56 -25.63
N PRO A 632 9.91 -19.08 -24.51
CA PRO A 632 10.71 -19.40 -23.32
C PRO A 632 11.47 -20.74 -23.42
N GLN A 633 11.65 -21.33 -24.61
CA GLN A 633 12.39 -22.60 -24.77
C GLN A 633 13.81 -22.55 -24.19
N HIS A 634 14.50 -21.42 -24.32
CA HIS A 634 15.82 -21.21 -23.73
C HIS A 634 15.76 -20.78 -22.25
N LEU A 635 14.57 -20.51 -21.72
CA LEU A 635 14.32 -20.13 -20.34
C LEU A 635 13.56 -21.25 -19.62
N SER A 636 14.12 -22.46 -19.62
CA SER A 636 13.43 -23.67 -19.14
C SER A 636 13.03 -23.62 -17.65
N GLY A 637 13.66 -22.74 -16.87
CA GLY A 637 13.31 -22.49 -15.47
C GLY A 637 12.13 -21.54 -15.27
N LEU A 638 11.68 -20.83 -16.31
CA LEU A 638 10.74 -19.72 -16.18
C LEU A 638 9.34 -20.21 -15.79
N ARG A 639 8.86 -19.76 -14.63
CA ARG A 639 7.55 -20.12 -14.07
C ARG A 639 6.60 -18.95 -13.98
N GLU A 640 7.11 -17.72 -13.90
CA GLU A 640 6.31 -16.54 -13.63
C GLU A 640 6.78 -15.29 -14.38
N ILE A 641 5.82 -14.54 -14.94
CA ILE A 641 5.99 -13.16 -15.39
C ILE A 641 5.07 -12.28 -14.55
N GLN A 642 5.63 -11.27 -13.88
CA GLN A 642 4.90 -10.32 -13.06
C GLN A 642 4.88 -8.94 -13.72
N CYS A 643 3.73 -8.25 -13.83
CA CYS A 643 3.73 -6.79 -14.08
C CYS A 643 3.30 -6.01 -12.84
N LYS A 644 4.12 -5.03 -12.44
CA LYS A 644 3.81 -4.11 -11.33
C LYS A 644 2.83 -2.99 -11.70
N CYS A 645 2.39 -2.96 -12.96
CA CYS A 645 1.65 -1.87 -13.56
C CYS A 645 0.11 -2.00 -13.48
N PHE A 646 -0.40 -3.17 -13.07
CA PHE A 646 -1.84 -3.43 -13.04
C PHE A 646 -2.23 -4.29 -11.83
N LEU A 647 -3.54 -4.32 -11.58
CA LEU A 647 -4.22 -5.28 -10.70
C LEU A 647 -5.14 -6.12 -11.57
N TRP A 648 -5.35 -7.39 -11.21
CA TRP A 648 -6.30 -8.21 -11.95
C TRP A 648 -7.67 -7.53 -11.98
N PRO A 649 -8.31 -7.41 -13.17
CA PRO A 649 -9.70 -7.02 -13.24
C PRO A 649 -10.54 -8.04 -12.46
N THR A 650 -11.56 -7.54 -11.76
CA THR A 650 -12.34 -8.37 -10.83
C THR A 650 -13.78 -8.54 -11.28
N THR A 651 -14.24 -7.74 -12.23
CA THR A 651 -15.53 -7.91 -12.91
C THR A 651 -15.38 -8.80 -14.14
N GLU A 652 -16.43 -9.53 -14.51
CA GLU A 652 -16.44 -10.40 -15.69
C GLU A 652 -16.15 -9.62 -16.99
N ARG A 653 -16.70 -8.41 -17.09
CA ARG A 653 -16.50 -7.54 -18.25
C ARG A 653 -15.07 -7.02 -18.36
N ASP A 654 -14.49 -6.54 -17.26
CA ASP A 654 -13.11 -6.04 -17.29
C ASP A 654 -12.13 -7.18 -17.57
N ILE A 655 -12.42 -8.39 -17.09
CA ILE A 655 -11.68 -9.59 -17.44
C ILE A 655 -11.76 -9.85 -18.95
N ALA A 656 -12.94 -9.80 -19.54
CA ALA A 656 -13.13 -10.03 -20.98
C ALA A 656 -12.43 -8.98 -21.85
N LYS A 657 -12.29 -7.74 -21.36
CA LYS A 657 -11.63 -6.64 -22.07
C LYS A 657 -10.14 -6.52 -21.80
N SER A 658 -9.64 -7.15 -20.73
CA SER A 658 -8.27 -6.95 -20.29
C SER A 658 -7.28 -7.70 -21.18
N ASP A 659 -6.40 -6.96 -21.85
CA ASP A 659 -5.28 -7.52 -22.60
C ASP A 659 -4.35 -8.34 -21.70
N TRP A 660 -4.18 -7.94 -20.44
CA TRP A 660 -3.39 -8.69 -19.44
C TRP A 660 -3.95 -10.09 -19.18
N VAL A 661 -5.28 -10.24 -19.11
CA VAL A 661 -5.93 -11.55 -18.97
C VAL A 661 -5.68 -12.39 -20.23
N ARG A 662 -5.83 -11.79 -21.42
CA ARG A 662 -5.57 -12.47 -22.69
C ARG A 662 -4.13 -12.98 -22.77
N TRP A 663 -3.15 -12.17 -22.38
CA TRP A 663 -1.73 -12.59 -22.36
C TRP A 663 -1.47 -13.65 -21.30
N ALA A 664 -2.06 -13.53 -20.11
CA ALA A 664 -1.93 -14.53 -19.05
C ALA A 664 -2.45 -15.91 -19.47
N ASP A 665 -3.63 -15.95 -20.11
CA ASP A 665 -4.19 -17.20 -20.65
C ASP A 665 -3.29 -17.77 -21.76
N LYS A 666 -2.74 -16.93 -22.65
CA LYS A 666 -1.82 -17.38 -23.71
C LYS A 666 -0.55 -17.99 -23.13
N LEU A 667 0.09 -17.31 -22.17
CA LEU A 667 1.33 -17.75 -21.52
C LEU A 667 1.13 -19.07 -20.76
N LEU A 668 0.04 -19.16 -19.98
CA LEU A 668 -0.27 -20.36 -19.22
C LEU A 668 -0.56 -21.55 -20.14
N ASN A 669 -1.39 -21.37 -21.18
CA ASN A 669 -1.78 -22.47 -22.06
C ASN A 669 -0.68 -22.92 -23.02
N ARG A 670 0.16 -22.00 -23.53
CA ARG A 670 1.21 -22.34 -24.50
C ARG A 670 2.52 -22.77 -23.84
N HIS A 671 2.86 -22.16 -22.71
CA HIS A 671 4.20 -22.29 -22.12
C HIS A 671 4.19 -22.75 -20.65
N GLY A 672 3.02 -22.88 -20.01
CA GLY A 672 2.95 -23.19 -18.58
C GLY A 672 3.48 -22.08 -17.66
N VAL A 673 3.64 -20.86 -18.21
CA VAL A 673 4.17 -19.70 -17.46
C VAL A 673 3.01 -18.92 -16.86
N HIS A 674 3.04 -18.72 -15.54
CA HIS A 674 2.03 -17.91 -14.85
C HIS A 674 2.27 -16.41 -15.08
N PHE A 675 1.17 -15.66 -15.16
CA PHE A 675 1.23 -14.20 -15.12
C PHE A 675 0.71 -13.70 -13.77
N SER A 676 1.39 -12.73 -13.16
CA SER A 676 1.00 -12.16 -11.87
C SER A 676 0.90 -10.62 -11.90
N ASP A 677 0.04 -10.08 -11.05
CA ASP A 677 -0.19 -8.64 -10.93
C ASP A 677 0.83 -7.95 -10.01
N LYS A 678 0.61 -6.66 -9.71
CA LYS A 678 1.52 -5.87 -8.86
C LYS A 678 1.74 -6.43 -7.46
N ASN A 679 0.79 -7.21 -6.94
CA ASN A 679 0.86 -7.83 -5.63
C ASN A 679 1.45 -9.25 -5.68
N GLY A 680 1.78 -9.75 -6.88
CA GLY A 680 2.22 -11.14 -7.07
C GLY A 680 1.06 -12.13 -7.10
N THR A 681 -0.19 -11.65 -7.21
CA THR A 681 -1.35 -12.53 -7.34
C THR A 681 -1.32 -13.16 -8.72
N LYS A 682 -1.29 -14.49 -8.81
CA LYS A 682 -1.31 -15.21 -10.10
C LYS A 682 -2.70 -15.19 -10.73
N TRP A 683 -2.76 -15.03 -12.04
CA TRP A 683 -4.00 -15.23 -12.79
C TRP A 683 -4.49 -16.66 -12.63
N ARG A 684 -5.79 -16.80 -12.37
CA ARG A 684 -6.49 -18.09 -12.35
C ARG A 684 -7.62 -18.01 -13.38
N PRO A 685 -7.56 -18.80 -14.48
CA PRO A 685 -8.64 -18.84 -15.44
C PRO A 685 -9.97 -19.15 -14.75
N ARG A 686 -10.99 -18.34 -15.01
CA ARG A 686 -12.34 -18.61 -14.48
C ARG A 686 -12.95 -19.81 -15.22
N LEU A 687 -13.74 -20.60 -14.50
CA LEU A 687 -14.57 -21.65 -15.12
C LEU A 687 -15.46 -20.99 -16.18
N LYS A 688 -15.23 -21.33 -17.44
CA LYS A 688 -16.13 -20.97 -18.52
C LYS A 688 -17.33 -21.90 -18.39
N VAL A 689 -18.52 -21.32 -18.19
CA VAL A 689 -19.77 -22.08 -18.31
C VAL A 689 -19.80 -22.59 -19.75
N LYS A 690 -19.74 -23.91 -19.91
CA LYS A 690 -19.87 -24.54 -21.22
C LYS A 690 -21.29 -24.38 -21.75
#